data_AF-A0A427YNP1-F1
#
_entry.id   AF-A0A427YNP1-F1
#
_cell.length_a   1.000
_cell.length_b   1.000
_cell.length_c   1.000
_cell.angle_alpha   90.00
_cell.angle_beta   90.00
_cell.angle_gamma   90.00
#
_symmetry.space_group_name_H-M   'P 1'
#
loop_
_entity.id
_entity.type
_entity.pdbx_description
1 polymer ?
#
loop_
_entity_poly.entity_id
_entity_poly.type
_entity_poly.pdbx_seq_one_letter_code
_entity_poly.pdbx_strand_id
1 'polypeptide(L)'
;MSPPADSGFKRESGTARILGSGTSGIAELLVFHPVDTVAKRLMSNRGHASASSLNTIIFKQAAQAPIHQKFLSLFPGLGYAAGYKVAQRVYKFGGQPLTGIGEVVLLPLDVLKIKMQTNPDAVRGRSFFRLITDEGIGSLYRGWGWTMARNAPGSFALFGGSAVTKEYLFKLSDYSKATWGQNFVASIAGAVASITVAAPLDVVKTRIQNAHFHSDVSGATIIRDMVRQEGLRSFFKGLTPKILVVGPKLVFSYTLAQSLIPFFGKYDVYILSASRTPIGSINGTLASLTAPQLGIVAVKHAMERAGIEPKRVEEIYMGNVVQAGVGQSPARQVGIGAGIPDSTDATTINKVCASGMKSIMLASQSIQLGQRGVMVAGGMESMSQAPFLLPRHSPAFGHMQAQDSLVVDGLYDVYNKFPMGNCAEHTAAKHSITREQQDDHCLSSYTRAEEAWAAGLFNDEIAPVTVKGKKGDTIVKEDEDYKKLLKEKFRSLRPAFVKENGTVTPANSSTLNDGASAVVLASGAVVEDENLKPVAKILGYADAACAPIDFPTAPTLAVPLALKAAGVCQDDIALWEFNEAFSVVACAAEKVLNLPREKVNVRGGAVALGHPIGSSGCRIVVTLVHALKKGEKGVAAICNGGGAASAIVIEKL
;
A
#
# COMPACT_ATOMS: atom_id res chain seq x y z
N MET A 1 18.74 6.96 17.25
CA MET A 1 17.61 6.79 18.17
C MET A 1 16.39 6.49 17.33
N SER A 2 15.63 5.46 17.67
CA SER A 2 14.27 5.31 17.14
C SER A 2 13.44 6.47 17.70
N PRO A 3 12.56 7.10 16.91
CA PRO A 3 11.72 8.17 17.41
C PRO A 3 10.83 7.66 18.55
N PRO A 4 10.51 8.50 19.57
CA PRO A 4 9.44 8.19 20.50
C PRO A 4 8.13 8.07 19.71
N ALA A 5 7.28 7.12 20.12
CA ALA A 5 5.92 7.00 19.61
C ALA A 5 5.12 8.22 20.10
N ASP A 6 5.08 9.28 19.30
CA ASP A 6 4.07 10.32 19.46
C ASP A 6 2.76 9.78 18.89
N SER A 7 1.66 9.98 19.61
CA SER A 7 0.38 9.25 19.49
C SER A 7 -0.42 9.49 18.20
N GLY A 8 0.21 10.06 17.17
CA GLY A 8 -0.40 10.33 15.85
C GLY A 8 0.26 9.64 14.66
N PHE A 9 1.45 9.05 14.80
CA PHE A 9 2.18 8.48 13.66
C PHE A 9 2.36 6.96 13.79
N LYS A 10 1.49 6.25 13.04
CA LYS A 10 1.39 4.79 12.95
C LYS A 10 2.66 4.16 12.38
N ARG A 11 2.96 2.94 12.81
CA ARG A 11 4.23 2.24 12.56
C ARG A 11 4.43 1.97 11.05
N GLU A 12 5.42 2.65 10.45
CA GLU A 12 5.73 2.59 9.01
C GLU A 12 6.28 1.22 8.56
N SER A 13 6.00 0.84 7.30
CA SER A 13 6.56 -0.33 6.62
C SER A 13 8.09 -0.41 6.76
N GLY A 14 8.62 -1.60 7.07
CA GLY A 14 10.07 -1.83 7.21
C GLY A 14 10.87 -1.43 5.96
N THR A 15 10.32 -1.70 4.77
CA THR A 15 10.91 -1.29 3.49
C THR A 15 10.91 0.22 3.31
N ALA A 16 9.81 0.88 3.68
CA ALA A 16 9.70 2.34 3.62
C ALA A 16 10.72 3.02 4.55
N ARG A 17 10.94 2.44 5.74
CA ARG A 17 11.99 2.89 6.67
C ARG A 17 13.38 2.73 6.08
N ILE A 18 13.66 1.61 5.41
CA ILE A 18 14.96 1.38 4.77
C ILE A 18 15.18 2.38 3.63
N LEU A 19 14.22 2.52 2.73
CA LEU A 19 14.33 3.42 1.57
C LEU A 19 14.35 4.89 1.99
N GLY A 20 13.45 5.31 2.89
CA GLY A 20 13.39 6.67 3.41
C GLY A 20 14.63 7.04 4.22
N SER A 21 15.07 6.17 5.14
CA SER A 21 16.28 6.44 5.93
C SER A 21 17.58 6.30 5.11
N GLY A 22 17.60 5.42 4.11
CA GLY A 22 18.70 5.27 3.17
C GLY A 22 18.87 6.50 2.29
N THR A 23 17.77 6.97 1.69
CA THR A 23 17.75 8.16 0.84
C THR A 23 18.08 9.43 1.63
N SER A 24 17.50 9.58 2.83
CA SER A 24 17.88 10.65 3.77
C SER A 24 19.37 10.60 4.12
N GLY A 25 19.91 9.40 4.34
CA GLY A 25 21.34 9.18 4.58
C GLY A 25 22.23 9.64 3.41
N ILE A 26 21.85 9.35 2.16
CA ILE A 26 22.60 9.77 0.97
C ILE A 26 22.55 11.29 0.81
N ALA A 27 21.37 11.90 0.95
CA ALA A 27 21.21 13.35 0.86
C ALA A 27 21.99 14.10 1.96
N GLU A 28 22.01 13.57 3.18
CA GLU A 28 22.83 14.12 4.28
C GLU A 28 24.32 14.09 3.91
N LEU A 29 24.80 13.06 3.19
CA LEU A 29 26.18 13.05 2.71
C LEU A 29 26.43 14.16 1.69
N LEU A 30 25.53 14.37 0.73
CA LEU A 30 25.71 15.44 -0.27
C LEU A 30 25.85 16.82 0.38
N VAL A 31 25.16 17.08 1.48
CA VAL A 31 25.22 18.37 2.18
C VAL A 31 26.43 18.47 3.12
N PHE A 32 26.71 17.43 3.91
CA PHE A 32 27.67 17.50 5.02
C PHE A 32 29.02 16.81 4.77
N HIS A 33 29.22 16.14 3.63
CA HIS A 33 30.50 15.53 3.25
C HIS A 33 31.68 16.53 3.21
N PRO A 34 31.50 17.80 2.75
CA PRO A 34 32.59 18.78 2.80
C PRO A 34 33.18 18.98 4.20
N VAL A 35 32.34 18.93 5.23
CA VAL A 35 32.75 19.13 6.62
C VAL A 35 33.56 17.94 7.13
N ASP A 36 33.19 16.72 6.75
CA ASP A 36 33.97 15.51 7.06
C ASP A 36 35.35 15.57 6.37
N THR A 37 35.40 16.00 5.11
CA THR A 37 36.67 16.20 4.37
C THR A 37 37.56 17.23 5.07
N VAL A 38 37.01 18.38 5.49
CA VAL A 38 37.73 19.41 6.27
C VAL A 38 38.30 18.79 7.55
N ALA A 39 37.47 18.07 8.32
CA ALA A 39 37.88 17.45 9.57
C ALA A 39 39.01 16.44 9.34
N LYS A 40 38.91 15.58 8.33
CA LYS A 40 39.93 14.56 8.01
C LYS A 40 41.25 15.17 7.55
N ARG A 41 41.21 16.24 6.74
CA ARG A 41 42.41 16.99 6.35
C ARG A 41 43.10 17.60 7.57
N LEU A 42 42.34 18.21 8.48
CA LEU A 42 42.89 18.74 9.74
C LEU A 42 43.50 17.65 10.62
N MET A 43 42.84 16.49 10.78
CA MET A 43 43.34 15.35 11.56
C MET A 43 44.66 14.80 11.02
N SER A 44 44.80 14.75 9.68
CA SER A 44 45.98 14.23 8.99
C SER A 44 47.16 15.21 8.96
N ASN A 45 46.93 16.50 9.21
CA ASN A 45 47.96 17.53 9.17
C ASN A 45 48.89 17.45 10.39
N ARG A 46 50.21 17.39 10.14
CA ARG A 46 51.25 17.38 11.17
C ARG A 46 51.74 18.77 11.58
N GLY A 47 51.54 19.79 10.74
CA GLY A 47 51.96 21.17 11.03
C GLY A 47 51.07 21.90 12.04
N HIS A 48 51.53 23.06 12.52
CA HIS A 48 50.69 24.02 13.25
C HIS A 48 49.67 24.67 12.31
N ALA A 49 48.40 24.59 12.70
CA ALA A 49 47.32 25.24 11.97
C ALA A 49 47.17 26.69 12.46
N SER A 50 47.67 27.65 11.67
CA SER A 50 47.41 29.08 11.83
C SER A 50 46.27 29.51 10.90
N ALA A 51 45.74 30.72 11.10
CA ALA A 51 44.75 31.30 10.18
C ALA A 51 45.24 31.33 8.71
N SER A 52 46.54 31.54 8.50
CA SER A 52 47.18 31.57 7.19
C SER A 52 47.39 30.18 6.55
N SER A 53 47.61 29.12 7.35
CA SER A 53 47.83 27.76 6.82
C SER A 53 46.54 26.96 6.62
N LEU A 54 45.42 27.39 7.22
CA LEU A 54 44.11 26.74 7.13
C LEU A 54 43.60 26.55 5.70
N ASN A 55 43.71 27.58 4.85
CA ASN A 55 43.28 27.50 3.45
C ASN A 55 44.06 26.41 2.68
N THR A 56 45.37 26.33 2.90
CA THR A 56 46.25 25.33 2.26
C THR A 56 45.99 23.92 2.79
N ILE A 57 45.73 23.77 4.09
CA ILE A 57 45.40 22.47 4.70
C ILE A 57 44.04 21.97 4.18
N ILE A 58 43.03 22.85 4.14
CA ILE A 58 41.66 22.50 3.76
C ILE A 58 41.55 22.22 2.28
N PHE A 59 42.11 23.05 1.40
CA PHE A 59 41.88 22.94 -0.05
C PHE A 59 43.05 22.31 -0.83
N LYS A 60 44.20 22.08 -0.19
CA LYS A 60 45.38 21.45 -0.80
C LYS A 60 45.76 22.15 -2.11
N GLN A 61 45.83 21.40 -3.22
CA GLN A 61 46.15 21.93 -4.56
C GLN A 61 45.14 23.00 -5.03
N ALA A 62 43.91 23.00 -4.52
CA ALA A 62 42.88 23.99 -4.85
C ALA A 62 42.95 25.26 -3.97
N ALA A 63 43.96 25.42 -3.11
CA ALA A 63 44.06 26.57 -2.19
C ALA A 63 44.06 27.94 -2.88
N GLN A 64 44.53 28.01 -4.13
CA GLN A 64 44.53 29.23 -4.96
C GLN A 64 43.44 29.24 -6.03
N ALA A 65 42.57 28.22 -6.07
CA ALA A 65 41.51 28.11 -7.06
C ALA A 65 40.30 29.00 -6.73
N PRO A 66 39.42 29.31 -7.70
CA PRO A 66 38.14 29.97 -7.44
C PRO A 66 37.27 29.21 -6.43
N ILE A 67 36.34 29.93 -5.77
CA ILE A 67 35.51 29.40 -4.67
C ILE A 67 34.76 28.12 -5.07
N HIS A 68 34.22 28.04 -6.29
CA HIS A 68 33.50 26.84 -6.75
C HIS A 68 34.42 25.61 -6.88
N GLN A 69 35.65 25.78 -7.37
CA GLN A 69 36.64 24.68 -7.45
C GLN A 69 37.15 24.28 -6.06
N LYS A 70 37.33 25.25 -5.16
CA LYS A 70 37.60 24.98 -3.74
C LYS A 70 36.51 24.13 -3.12
N PHE A 71 35.24 24.49 -3.33
CA PHE A 71 34.10 23.73 -2.84
C PHE A 71 34.06 22.30 -3.41
N LEU A 72 34.21 22.14 -4.74
CA LEU A 72 34.26 20.82 -5.38
C LEU A 72 35.43 19.95 -4.87
N SER A 73 36.57 20.56 -4.50
CA SER A 73 37.71 19.84 -3.92
C SER A 73 37.44 19.20 -2.56
N LEU A 74 36.29 19.49 -1.93
CA LEU A 74 35.84 18.91 -0.67
C LEU A 74 34.97 17.66 -0.85
N PHE A 75 34.67 17.25 -2.08
CA PHE A 75 33.89 16.04 -2.41
C PHE A 75 34.67 14.76 -2.79
N PRO A 76 36.00 14.63 -2.66
CA PRO A 76 36.64 13.39 -3.04
C PRO A 76 36.21 12.26 -2.10
N GLY A 77 36.05 11.07 -2.68
CA GLY A 77 35.64 9.88 -1.93
C GLY A 77 34.15 9.81 -1.59
N LEU A 78 33.31 10.73 -2.11
CA LEU A 78 31.86 10.71 -1.88
C LEU A 78 31.21 9.37 -2.27
N GLY A 79 31.65 8.73 -3.35
CA GLY A 79 31.14 7.40 -3.75
C GLY A 79 31.43 6.31 -2.70
N TYR A 80 32.65 6.28 -2.15
CA TYR A 80 32.99 5.38 -1.04
C TYR A 80 32.23 5.74 0.25
N ALA A 81 32.01 7.03 0.51
CA ALA A 81 31.20 7.48 1.65
C ALA A 81 29.72 7.05 1.52
N ALA A 82 29.16 7.16 0.31
CA ALA A 82 27.81 6.70 0.01
C ALA A 82 27.70 5.18 0.18
N GLY A 83 28.63 4.41 -0.42
CA GLY A 83 28.69 2.96 -0.26
C GLY A 83 28.82 2.53 1.20
N TYR A 84 29.73 3.16 1.96
CA TYR A 84 29.91 2.92 3.39
C TYR A 84 28.61 3.16 4.17
N LYS A 85 27.92 4.28 3.90
CA LYS A 85 26.72 4.67 4.65
C LYS A 85 25.50 3.81 4.32
N VAL A 86 25.31 3.46 3.05
CA VAL A 86 24.26 2.53 2.63
C VAL A 86 24.49 1.16 3.27
N ALA A 87 25.70 0.61 3.16
CA ALA A 87 26.04 -0.67 3.76
C ALA A 87 25.88 -0.64 5.29
N GLN A 88 26.29 0.44 5.95
CA GLN A 88 26.10 0.61 7.40
C GLN A 88 24.62 0.58 7.80
N ARG A 89 23.73 1.15 6.99
CA ARG A 89 22.28 1.12 7.25
C ARG A 89 21.72 -0.29 7.05
N VAL A 90 22.07 -0.96 5.96
CA VAL A 90 21.66 -2.36 5.69
C VAL A 90 22.06 -3.28 6.84
N TYR A 91 23.32 -3.21 7.29
CA TYR A 91 23.80 -4.03 8.43
C TYR A 91 23.11 -3.68 9.75
N LYS A 92 22.89 -2.39 10.04
CA LYS A 92 22.22 -1.96 11.29
C LYS A 92 20.76 -2.40 11.38
N PHE A 93 20.07 -2.51 10.25
CA PHE A 93 18.67 -2.96 10.21
C PHE A 93 18.53 -4.48 10.01
N GLY A 94 19.51 -5.15 9.41
CA GLY A 94 19.51 -6.61 9.21
C GLY A 94 20.05 -7.44 10.38
N GLY A 95 20.76 -6.84 11.35
CA GLY A 95 21.31 -7.56 12.51
C GLY A 95 21.53 -6.68 13.74
N GLN A 96 20.58 -6.69 14.67
CA GLN A 96 20.77 -6.17 16.03
C GLN A 96 21.31 -7.32 16.89
N PRO A 97 22.63 -7.41 17.20
CA PRO A 97 23.37 -6.49 18.07
C PRO A 97 24.86 -6.26 17.69
N LEU A 98 25.25 -6.43 16.42
CA LEU A 98 26.67 -6.46 15.99
C LEU A 98 27.22 -5.09 15.52
N THR A 99 26.77 -3.96 16.08
CA THR A 99 27.13 -2.61 15.59
C THR A 99 28.64 -2.33 15.59
N GLY A 100 29.40 -2.90 16.52
CA GLY A 100 30.87 -2.80 16.54
C GLY A 100 31.56 -3.61 15.44
N ILE A 101 31.06 -4.81 15.15
CA ILE A 101 31.60 -5.71 14.12
C ILE A 101 31.28 -5.19 12.71
N GLY A 102 30.11 -4.58 12.51
CA GLY A 102 29.73 -3.98 11.24
C GLY A 102 30.68 -2.87 10.78
N GLU A 103 31.25 -2.06 11.68
CA GLU A 103 32.22 -1.03 11.28
C GLU A 103 33.59 -1.61 10.89
N VAL A 104 33.96 -2.79 11.43
CA VAL A 104 35.16 -3.51 11.00
C VAL A 104 34.95 -4.11 9.61
N VAL A 105 33.77 -4.69 9.34
CA VAL A 105 33.42 -5.21 8.00
C VAL A 105 33.49 -4.11 6.94
N LEU A 106 33.04 -2.90 7.28
CA LEU A 106 33.01 -1.75 6.37
C LEU A 106 34.33 -0.96 6.31
N LEU A 107 35.36 -1.41 7.03
CA LEU A 107 36.64 -0.73 7.14
C LEU A 107 37.34 -0.49 5.78
N PRO A 108 37.29 -1.40 4.78
CA PRO A 108 37.85 -1.12 3.46
C PRO A 108 37.28 0.16 2.81
N LEU A 109 35.96 0.37 2.92
CA LEU A 109 35.31 1.56 2.39
C LEU A 109 35.70 2.82 3.19
N ASP A 110 35.85 2.71 4.51
CA ASP A 110 36.29 3.82 5.37
C ASP A 110 37.75 4.23 5.08
N VAL A 111 38.67 3.27 4.89
CA VAL A 111 40.07 3.52 4.51
C VAL A 111 40.16 4.24 3.17
N LEU A 112 39.44 3.75 2.16
CA LEU A 112 39.42 4.35 0.82
C LEU A 112 38.80 5.75 0.83
N LYS A 113 37.69 5.94 1.57
CA LYS A 113 37.08 7.26 1.77
C LYS A 113 38.08 8.23 2.39
N ILE A 114 38.73 7.86 3.50
CA ILE A 114 39.67 8.73 4.21
C ILE A 114 40.86 9.08 3.31
N LYS A 115 41.44 8.09 2.62
CA LYS A 115 42.52 8.35 1.66
C LYS A 115 42.09 9.26 0.54
N MET A 116 40.90 9.10 -0.04
CA MET A 116 40.42 10.04 -1.04
C MET A 116 40.24 11.46 -0.47
N GLN A 117 39.83 11.60 0.79
CA GLN A 117 39.68 12.90 1.46
C GLN A 117 41.04 13.56 1.78
N THR A 118 42.05 12.78 2.16
CA THR A 118 43.35 13.29 2.68
C THR A 118 44.52 13.14 1.72
N ASN A 119 44.50 12.22 0.77
CA ASN A 119 45.52 11.98 -0.25
C ASN A 119 44.92 11.35 -1.52
N PRO A 120 44.18 12.14 -2.34
CA PRO A 120 43.46 11.62 -3.50
C PRO A 120 44.35 10.89 -4.50
N ASP A 121 45.58 11.36 -4.70
CA ASP A 121 46.53 10.82 -5.68
C ASP A 121 46.94 9.37 -5.37
N ALA A 122 46.85 8.95 -4.11
CA ALA A 122 47.11 7.57 -3.70
C ALA A 122 46.04 6.57 -4.20
N VAL A 123 44.88 7.04 -4.67
CA VAL A 123 43.74 6.19 -5.05
C VAL A 123 43.23 6.54 -6.46
N ARG A 124 43.53 7.74 -6.96
CA ARG A 124 43.06 8.26 -8.25
C ARG A 124 43.42 7.32 -9.41
N GLY A 125 42.42 6.96 -10.21
CA GLY A 125 42.58 6.11 -11.40
C GLY A 125 42.67 4.60 -11.14
N ARG A 126 42.64 4.15 -9.87
CA ARG A 126 42.63 2.72 -9.52
C ARG A 126 41.23 2.27 -9.14
N SER A 127 40.77 1.14 -9.69
CA SER A 127 39.49 0.53 -9.30
C SER A 127 39.63 -0.17 -7.94
N PHE A 128 38.52 -0.41 -7.25
CA PHE A 128 38.52 -1.14 -5.97
C PHE A 128 39.19 -2.51 -6.08
N PHE A 129 38.90 -3.26 -7.14
CA PHE A 129 39.51 -4.57 -7.39
C PHE A 129 41.00 -4.46 -7.68
N ARG A 130 41.45 -3.45 -8.45
CA ARG A 130 42.88 -3.21 -8.67
C ARG A 130 43.61 -2.84 -7.38
N LEU A 131 42.99 -2.06 -6.50
CA LEU A 131 43.56 -1.75 -5.18
C LEU A 131 43.70 -3.02 -4.32
N ILE A 132 42.77 -3.97 -4.40
CA ILE A 132 42.89 -5.25 -3.70
C ILE A 132 44.02 -6.10 -4.29
N THR A 133 44.15 -6.16 -5.62
CA THR A 133 45.21 -6.95 -6.27
C THR A 133 46.59 -6.36 -6.04
N ASP A 134 46.70 -5.03 -6.04
CA ASP A 134 47.99 -4.34 -5.98
C ASP A 134 48.50 -4.20 -4.53
N GLU A 135 47.59 -3.98 -3.56
CA GLU A 135 47.95 -3.61 -2.18
C GLU A 135 47.57 -4.69 -1.14
N GLY A 136 46.85 -5.73 -1.55
CA GLY A 136 46.36 -6.81 -0.69
C GLY A 136 45.20 -6.40 0.24
N ILE A 137 44.26 -7.34 0.50
CA ILE A 137 43.06 -7.05 1.30
C ILE A 137 43.39 -6.63 2.75
N GLY A 138 44.49 -7.12 3.32
CA GLY A 138 44.91 -6.79 4.69
C GLY A 138 45.22 -5.30 4.90
N SER A 139 45.76 -4.61 3.88
CA SER A 139 46.09 -3.18 3.97
C SER A 139 44.84 -2.28 4.03
N LEU A 140 43.68 -2.80 3.60
CA LEU A 140 42.38 -2.14 3.69
C LEU A 140 41.72 -2.33 5.06
N TYR A 141 42.20 -3.28 5.87
CA TYR A 141 41.75 -3.48 7.26
C TYR A 141 42.64 -2.79 8.29
N ARG A 142 43.56 -1.91 7.86
CA ARG A 142 44.44 -1.20 8.79
C ARG A 142 43.65 -0.31 9.75
N GLY A 143 44.10 -0.26 11.01
CA GLY A 143 43.44 0.54 12.03
C GLY A 143 42.11 -0.06 12.54
N TRP A 144 41.82 -1.34 12.26
CA TRP A 144 40.64 -2.02 12.79
C TRP A 144 40.61 -1.99 14.33
N GLY A 145 41.74 -2.24 14.99
CA GLY A 145 41.86 -2.19 16.45
C GLY A 145 41.56 -0.80 17.02
N TRP A 146 42.01 0.26 16.34
CA TRP A 146 41.73 1.65 16.73
C TRP A 146 40.28 2.06 16.43
N THR A 147 39.67 1.47 15.40
CA THR A 147 38.24 1.63 15.12
C THR A 147 37.41 1.05 16.25
N MET A 148 37.75 -0.17 16.70
CA MET A 148 37.09 -0.80 17.86
C MET A 148 37.33 -0.03 19.16
N ALA A 149 38.58 0.35 19.43
CA ALA A 149 38.95 1.10 20.62
C ALA A 149 38.24 2.46 20.72
N ARG A 150 37.96 3.12 19.58
CA ARG A 150 37.19 4.37 19.52
C ARG A 150 35.72 4.18 19.87
N ASN A 151 35.13 3.08 19.41
CA ASN A 151 33.68 2.91 19.41
C ASN A 151 33.10 2.65 20.80
N ALA A 152 33.81 1.91 21.67
CA ALA A 152 33.33 1.64 23.02
C ALA A 152 33.23 2.91 23.88
N PRO A 153 34.32 3.70 24.09
CA PRO A 153 34.25 4.95 24.85
C PRO A 153 33.28 5.97 24.24
N GLY A 154 33.26 6.08 22.91
CA GLY A 154 32.33 6.96 22.21
C GLY A 154 30.87 6.58 22.45
N SER A 155 30.54 5.29 22.48
CA SER A 155 29.16 4.83 22.74
C SER A 155 28.75 5.07 24.19
N PHE A 156 29.64 4.82 25.16
CA PHE A 156 29.36 5.15 26.57
C PHE A 156 29.10 6.65 26.76
N ALA A 157 29.95 7.51 26.17
CA ALA A 157 29.78 8.95 26.24
C ALA A 157 28.51 9.44 25.52
N LEU A 158 28.08 8.76 24.45
CA LEU A 158 26.81 9.05 23.77
C LEU A 158 25.61 8.88 24.70
N PHE A 159 25.49 7.71 25.33
CA PHE A 159 24.37 7.42 26.23
C PHE A 159 24.48 8.21 27.53
N GLY A 160 25.68 8.31 28.10
CA GLY A 160 25.94 9.09 29.30
C GLY A 160 25.62 10.57 29.12
N GLY A 161 26.09 11.20 28.04
CA GLY A 161 25.79 12.61 27.77
C GLY A 161 24.30 12.86 27.55
N SER A 162 23.60 11.93 26.90
CA SER A 162 22.14 12.01 26.75
C SER A 162 21.42 11.84 28.09
N ALA A 163 21.84 10.91 28.94
CA ALA A 163 21.25 10.65 30.25
C ALA A 163 21.46 11.85 31.19
N VAL A 164 22.68 12.36 31.29
CA VAL A 164 23.03 13.55 32.07
C VAL A 164 22.20 14.76 31.64
N THR A 165 21.99 14.94 30.33
CA THR A 165 21.15 16.04 29.85
C THR A 165 19.69 15.85 30.28
N LYS A 166 19.13 14.64 30.17
CA LYS A 166 17.76 14.38 30.59
C LYS A 166 17.56 14.55 32.09
N GLU A 167 18.50 14.07 32.89
CA GLU A 167 18.44 14.06 34.35
C GLU A 167 18.79 15.42 34.96
N TYR A 168 19.89 16.05 34.55
CA TYR A 168 20.37 17.27 35.19
C TYR A 168 19.89 18.55 34.50
N LEU A 169 19.79 18.57 33.16
CA LEU A 169 19.30 19.76 32.46
C LEU A 169 17.77 19.82 32.45
N PHE A 170 17.11 18.69 32.18
CA PHE A 170 15.64 18.65 32.07
C PHE A 170 14.93 18.10 33.31
N LYS A 171 15.65 17.64 34.33
CA LYS A 171 15.09 17.14 35.61
C LYS A 171 14.05 16.04 35.42
N LEU A 172 14.25 15.19 34.41
CA LEU A 172 13.37 14.08 34.10
C LEU A 172 13.73 12.88 34.98
N SER A 173 12.80 12.47 35.85
CA SER A 173 12.89 11.23 36.62
C SER A 173 12.46 10.00 35.81
N ASP A 174 11.61 10.20 34.81
CA ASP A 174 11.16 9.19 33.87
C ASP A 174 11.51 9.62 32.43
N TYR A 175 12.51 8.95 31.84
CA TYR A 175 13.01 9.30 30.51
C TYR A 175 12.00 9.01 29.39
N SER A 176 10.98 8.19 29.64
CA SER A 176 9.93 7.89 28.65
C SER A 176 9.01 9.09 28.40
N LYS A 177 8.92 10.00 29.37
CA LYS A 177 8.08 11.21 29.31
C LYS A 177 8.77 12.41 28.67
N ALA A 178 10.01 12.25 28.20
CA ALA A 178 10.76 13.33 27.55
C ALA A 178 10.03 13.80 26.29
N THR A 179 9.80 15.12 26.17
CA THR A 179 9.22 15.69 24.94
C THR A 179 10.16 15.51 23.75
N TRP A 180 9.64 15.68 22.54
CA TRP A 180 10.46 15.64 21.33
C TRP A 180 11.66 16.61 21.40
N GLY A 181 11.41 17.86 21.82
CA GLY A 181 12.47 18.87 21.95
C GLY A 181 13.54 18.50 22.97
N GLN A 182 13.13 17.92 24.11
CA GLN A 182 14.07 17.44 25.14
C GLN A 182 14.91 16.25 24.63
N ASN A 183 14.28 15.29 23.96
CA ASN A 183 14.98 14.17 23.32
C ASN A 183 15.95 14.63 22.25
N PHE A 184 15.56 15.65 21.47
CA PHE A 184 16.40 16.24 20.43
C PHE A 184 17.65 16.92 21.02
N VAL A 185 17.48 17.77 22.04
CA VAL A 185 18.62 18.43 22.73
C VAL A 185 19.52 17.39 23.41
N ALA A 186 18.95 16.40 24.09
CA ALA A 186 19.71 15.31 24.70
C ALA A 186 20.50 14.48 23.66
N SER A 187 19.95 14.31 22.46
CA SER A 187 20.63 13.64 21.35
C SER A 187 21.84 14.43 20.85
N ILE A 188 21.71 15.75 20.72
CA ILE A 188 22.84 16.63 20.36
C ILE A 188 23.91 16.57 21.45
N ALA A 189 23.53 16.72 22.72
CA ALA A 189 24.47 16.69 23.84
C ALA A 189 25.22 15.35 23.92
N GLY A 190 24.50 14.23 23.79
CA GLY A 190 25.11 12.90 23.72
C GLY A 190 26.07 12.77 22.53
N ALA A 191 25.67 13.23 21.34
CA ALA A 191 26.53 13.16 20.15
C ALA A 191 27.80 14.02 20.30
N VAL A 192 27.69 15.21 20.89
CA VAL A 192 28.85 16.08 21.18
C VAL A 192 29.78 15.42 22.20
N ALA A 193 29.24 14.84 23.28
CA ALA A 193 30.02 14.10 24.28
C ALA A 193 30.76 12.91 23.65
N SER A 194 30.05 12.12 22.85
CA SER A 194 30.59 10.98 22.09
C SER A 194 31.77 11.37 21.20
N ILE A 195 31.59 12.39 20.36
CA ILE A 195 32.62 12.85 19.41
C ILE A 195 33.83 13.41 20.17
N THR A 196 33.61 14.09 21.29
CA THR A 196 34.68 14.68 22.11
C THR A 196 35.53 13.60 22.77
N VAL A 197 34.90 12.60 23.40
CA VAL A 197 35.61 11.47 24.04
C VAL A 197 36.32 10.59 23.01
N ALA A 198 35.71 10.39 21.84
CA ALA A 198 36.28 9.60 20.76
C ALA A 198 37.40 10.32 19.99
N ALA A 199 37.52 11.66 20.10
CA ALA A 199 38.40 12.46 19.25
C ALA A 199 39.88 12.02 19.27
N PRO A 200 40.51 11.76 20.44
CA PRO A 200 41.91 11.34 20.48
C PRO A 200 42.17 10.06 19.68
N LEU A 201 41.28 9.08 19.81
CA LEU A 201 41.37 7.80 19.11
C LEU A 201 41.04 7.96 17.61
N ASP A 202 40.13 8.88 17.26
CA ASP A 202 39.80 9.14 15.86
C ASP A 202 40.94 9.83 15.10
N VAL A 203 41.71 10.72 15.75
CA VAL A 203 42.90 11.33 15.14
C VAL A 203 43.96 10.27 14.88
N VAL A 204 44.25 9.41 15.86
CA VAL A 204 45.22 8.32 15.71
C VAL A 204 44.78 7.36 14.60
N LYS A 205 43.51 6.91 14.62
CA LYS A 205 42.91 6.08 13.57
C LYS A 205 43.09 6.73 12.19
N THR A 206 42.72 8.00 12.04
CA THR A 206 42.77 8.72 10.76
C THR A 206 44.20 8.79 10.22
N ARG A 207 45.21 8.96 11.09
CA ARG A 207 46.62 8.99 10.70
C ARG A 207 47.15 7.63 10.27
N ILE A 208 46.76 6.56 10.97
CA ILE A 208 47.08 5.17 10.57
C ILE A 208 46.49 4.88 9.19
N GLN A 209 45.22 5.21 8.98
CA GLN A 209 44.53 4.95 7.71
C GLN A 209 45.06 5.79 6.54
N ASN A 210 45.59 6.98 6.83
CA ASN A 210 46.22 7.85 5.83
C ASN A 210 47.66 7.42 5.45
N ALA A 211 48.36 6.63 6.28
CA ALA A 211 49.74 6.19 6.02
C ALA A 211 49.89 5.47 4.66
N HIS A 212 51.09 5.36 4.12
CA HIS A 212 51.30 4.65 2.83
C HIS A 212 50.91 3.17 2.96
N PHE A 213 50.54 2.51 1.86
CA PHE A 213 50.04 1.14 1.93
C PHE A 213 51.11 0.15 2.45
N HIS A 214 52.39 0.39 2.14
CA HIS A 214 53.52 -0.44 2.57
C HIS A 214 54.21 0.02 3.88
N SER A 215 53.66 0.99 4.62
CA SER A 215 54.28 1.48 5.85
C SER A 215 53.57 0.93 7.09
N ASP A 216 54.25 0.10 7.89
CA ASP A 216 53.76 -0.41 9.18
C ASP A 216 53.99 0.61 10.30
N VAL A 217 53.18 1.67 10.29
CA VAL A 217 53.24 2.69 11.34
C VAL A 217 52.36 2.25 12.52
N SER A 218 52.99 1.90 13.64
CA SER A 218 52.25 1.56 14.86
C SER A 218 51.51 2.79 15.43
N GLY A 219 50.35 2.57 16.04
CA GLY A 219 49.61 3.63 16.73
C GLY A 219 50.39 4.25 17.89
N ALA A 220 51.25 3.46 18.57
CA ALA A 220 52.13 3.96 19.61
C ALA A 220 53.19 4.94 19.09
N THR A 221 53.70 4.70 17.87
CA THR A 221 54.60 5.62 17.18
C THR A 221 53.89 6.93 16.86
N ILE A 222 52.67 6.88 16.33
CA ILE A 222 51.86 8.07 16.03
C ILE A 222 51.57 8.89 17.29
N ILE A 223 51.20 8.24 18.38
CA ILE A 223 50.96 8.91 19.67
C ILE A 223 52.23 9.60 20.16
N ARG A 224 53.37 8.90 20.13
CA ARG A 224 54.67 9.44 20.55
C ARG A 224 55.05 10.67 19.72
N ASP A 225 54.89 10.59 18.40
CA ASP A 225 55.21 11.68 17.47
C ASP A 225 54.27 12.88 17.69
N MET A 226 52.97 12.63 17.89
CA MET A 226 51.99 13.68 18.21
C MET A 226 52.35 14.44 19.49
N VAL A 227 52.70 13.71 20.56
CA VAL A 227 53.06 14.32 21.84
C VAL A 227 54.35 15.11 21.73
N ARG A 228 55.38 14.55 21.07
CA ARG A 228 56.71 15.18 20.97
C ARG A 228 56.76 16.35 19.99
N GLN A 229 56.05 16.28 18.87
CA GLN A 229 56.20 17.24 17.77
C GLN A 229 55.04 18.23 17.65
N GLU A 230 53.83 17.87 18.12
CA GLU A 230 52.62 18.67 17.90
C GLU A 230 51.90 19.11 19.18
N GLY A 231 52.26 18.51 20.32
CA GLY A 231 51.65 18.74 21.63
C GLY A 231 50.28 18.07 21.82
N LEU A 232 49.79 18.10 23.06
CA LEU A 232 48.57 17.38 23.47
C LEU A 232 47.27 17.88 22.79
N ARG A 233 47.24 19.12 22.32
CA ARG A 233 46.06 19.65 21.59
C ARG A 233 45.86 19.00 20.22
N SER A 234 46.89 18.34 19.67
CA SER A 234 46.83 17.67 18.37
C SER A 234 45.80 16.52 18.32
N PHE A 235 45.48 15.90 19.46
CA PHE A 235 44.47 14.85 19.60
C PHE A 235 43.03 15.32 19.34
N PHE A 236 42.79 16.63 19.25
CA PHE A 236 41.47 17.21 19.00
C PHE A 236 41.39 17.94 17.65
N LYS A 237 42.38 17.76 16.77
CA LYS A 237 42.33 18.30 15.40
C LYS A 237 41.08 17.82 14.67
N GLY A 238 40.36 18.73 14.03
CA GLY A 238 39.12 18.42 13.31
C GLY A 238 37.88 18.24 14.20
N LEU A 239 37.97 18.45 15.52
CA LEU A 239 36.81 18.38 16.43
C LEU A 239 35.79 19.50 16.17
N THR A 240 36.26 20.75 16.08
CA THR A 240 35.40 21.93 15.87
C THR A 240 34.43 21.80 14.68
N PRO A 241 34.88 21.50 13.44
CA PRO A 241 33.95 21.35 12.32
C PRO A 241 32.94 20.22 12.53
N LYS A 242 33.32 19.14 13.23
CA LYS A 242 32.39 18.04 13.53
C LYS A 242 31.30 18.47 14.51
N ILE A 243 31.65 19.18 15.58
CA ILE A 243 30.68 19.66 16.60
C ILE A 243 29.68 20.63 15.95
N LEU A 244 30.18 21.59 15.15
CA LEU A 244 29.33 22.63 14.53
C LEU A 244 28.20 22.06 13.67
N VAL A 245 28.39 20.89 13.08
CA VAL A 245 27.37 20.29 12.21
C VAL A 245 26.51 19.24 12.89
N VAL A 246 26.76 18.83 14.14
CA VAL A 246 25.97 17.78 14.80
C VAL A 246 24.47 18.13 14.80
N GLY A 247 24.14 19.33 15.26
CA GLY A 247 22.76 19.83 15.29
C GLY A 247 22.15 19.92 13.88
N PRO A 248 22.71 20.75 12.97
CA PRO A 248 22.20 20.90 11.61
C PRO A 248 22.05 19.57 10.84
N LYS A 249 22.99 18.66 11.01
CA LYS A 249 22.98 17.32 10.40
C LYS A 249 21.83 16.47 10.95
N LEU A 250 21.62 16.49 12.26
CA LEU A 250 20.53 15.74 12.88
C LEU A 250 19.16 16.28 12.45
N VAL A 251 18.99 17.61 12.38
CA VAL A 251 17.78 18.26 11.86
C VAL A 251 17.52 17.84 10.42
N PHE A 252 18.52 18.02 9.55
CA PHE A 252 18.39 17.73 8.12
C PHE A 252 17.98 16.27 7.87
N SER A 253 18.69 15.32 8.46
CA SER A 253 18.41 13.89 8.25
C SER A 253 17.05 13.49 8.81
N TYR A 254 16.64 14.07 9.94
CA TYR A 254 15.34 13.80 10.53
C TYR A 254 14.21 14.34 9.65
N THR A 255 14.25 15.63 9.29
CA THR A 255 13.24 16.26 8.43
C THR A 255 13.10 15.50 7.12
N LEU A 256 14.22 15.16 6.48
CA LEU A 256 14.18 14.47 5.21
C LEU A 256 13.71 13.01 5.33
N ALA A 257 14.07 12.30 6.40
CA ALA A 257 13.53 10.97 6.65
C ALA A 257 12.02 11.01 6.87
N GLN A 258 11.52 11.98 7.66
CA GLN A 258 10.10 12.17 7.90
C GLN A 258 9.31 12.47 6.62
N SER A 259 9.89 13.22 5.67
CA SER A 259 9.24 13.48 4.37
C SER A 259 9.29 12.27 3.43
N LEU A 260 10.37 11.48 3.47
CA LEU A 260 10.59 10.40 2.51
C LEU A 260 10.00 9.05 2.91
N ILE A 261 9.92 8.73 4.21
CA ILE A 261 9.40 7.42 4.62
C ILE A 261 7.92 7.24 4.21
N PRO A 262 7.00 8.22 4.42
CA PRO A 262 5.63 8.10 3.94
C PRO A 262 5.56 7.96 2.42
N PHE A 263 6.45 8.63 1.69
CA PHE A 263 6.53 8.53 0.22
C PHE A 263 6.87 7.09 -0.26
N PHE A 264 7.65 6.34 0.52
CA PHE A 264 8.00 4.95 0.22
C PHE A 264 7.06 3.92 0.88
N GLY A 265 6.13 4.35 1.72
CA GLY A 265 5.20 3.47 2.43
C GLY A 265 3.85 3.37 1.74
N LYS A 266 3.71 2.47 0.76
CA LYS A 266 2.37 1.95 0.44
C LYS A 266 1.94 1.06 1.60
N TYR A 267 0.91 1.45 2.34
CA TYR A 267 0.35 0.59 3.38
C TYR A 267 -0.30 -0.64 2.74
N ASP A 268 0.00 -1.83 3.27
CA ASP A 268 -0.79 -3.01 2.96
C ASP A 268 -2.24 -2.78 3.38
N VAL A 269 -3.19 -3.29 2.58
CA VAL A 269 -4.62 -3.19 2.84
C VAL A 269 -5.17 -4.56 3.16
N TYR A 270 -5.83 -4.65 4.31
CA TYR A 270 -6.44 -5.86 4.82
C TYR A 270 -7.95 -5.73 4.86
N ILE A 271 -8.64 -6.84 4.56
CA ILE A 271 -10.08 -7.00 4.79
C ILE A 271 -10.22 -7.61 6.19
N LEU A 272 -10.91 -6.91 7.09
CA LEU A 272 -11.23 -7.39 8.45
C LEU A 272 -12.47 -8.28 8.46
N SER A 273 -13.47 -7.91 7.66
CA SER A 273 -14.70 -8.67 7.48
C SER A 273 -15.34 -8.38 6.13
N ALA A 274 -16.20 -9.29 5.68
CA ALA A 274 -16.99 -9.15 4.48
C ALA A 274 -18.40 -9.70 4.73
N SER A 275 -19.43 -8.94 4.37
CA SER A 275 -20.83 -9.26 4.66
C SER A 275 -21.75 -8.77 3.55
N ARG A 276 -22.88 -9.43 3.36
CA ARG A 276 -23.93 -9.03 2.41
C ARG A 276 -25.31 -9.34 2.95
N THR A 277 -26.33 -8.62 2.49
CA THR A 277 -27.71 -9.06 2.66
C THR A 277 -27.98 -10.30 1.78
N PRO A 278 -29.08 -11.03 2.01
CA PRO A 278 -29.68 -11.83 0.97
C PRO A 278 -29.99 -10.98 -0.27
N ILE A 279 -30.10 -11.64 -1.42
CA ILE A 279 -30.52 -11.04 -2.67
C ILE A 279 -32.00 -11.34 -2.87
N GLY A 280 -32.79 -10.28 -2.92
CA GLY A 280 -34.21 -10.33 -3.22
C GLY A 280 -34.45 -10.19 -4.72
N SER A 281 -35.48 -10.85 -5.24
CA SER A 281 -35.93 -10.64 -6.62
C SER A 281 -36.60 -9.28 -6.78
N ILE A 282 -36.66 -8.76 -8.00
CA ILE A 282 -37.48 -7.58 -8.29
C ILE A 282 -38.92 -7.79 -7.84
N ASN A 283 -39.46 -6.83 -7.10
CA ASN A 283 -40.77 -6.88 -6.45
C ASN A 283 -40.95 -8.09 -5.50
N GLY A 284 -39.85 -8.67 -5.03
CA GLY A 284 -39.82 -9.84 -4.15
C GLY A 284 -39.69 -9.48 -2.68
N THR A 285 -38.96 -10.32 -1.95
CA THR A 285 -38.89 -10.29 -0.48
C THR A 285 -38.31 -9.01 0.12
N LEU A 286 -37.46 -8.29 -0.61
CA LEU A 286 -36.79 -7.07 -0.15
C LEU A 286 -37.36 -5.77 -0.75
N ALA A 287 -38.39 -5.86 -1.59
CA ALA A 287 -38.86 -4.75 -2.42
C ALA A 287 -39.35 -3.53 -1.62
N SER A 288 -39.77 -3.70 -0.37
CA SER A 288 -40.20 -2.59 0.49
C SER A 288 -39.05 -1.76 1.06
N LEU A 289 -37.80 -2.17 0.85
CA LEU A 289 -36.61 -1.53 1.42
C LEU A 289 -35.86 -0.71 0.37
N THR A 290 -35.39 0.47 0.78
CA THR A 290 -34.53 1.31 -0.06
C THR A 290 -33.10 0.78 -0.10
N ALA A 291 -32.33 1.16 -1.13
CA ALA A 291 -30.92 0.74 -1.23
C ALA A 291 -30.10 1.12 0.02
N PRO A 292 -30.22 2.35 0.59
CA PRO A 292 -29.56 2.68 1.86
C PRO A 292 -29.98 1.80 3.04
N GLN A 293 -31.26 1.42 3.16
CA GLN A 293 -31.71 0.52 4.24
C GLN A 293 -31.03 -0.84 4.17
N LEU A 294 -30.86 -1.40 2.96
CA LEU A 294 -30.09 -2.62 2.74
C LEU A 294 -28.61 -2.41 3.06
N GLY A 295 -28.03 -1.29 2.62
CA GLY A 295 -26.66 -0.90 2.92
C GLY A 295 -26.37 -0.81 4.41
N ILE A 296 -27.29 -0.24 5.20
CA ILE A 296 -27.18 -0.15 6.67
C ILE A 296 -27.03 -1.54 7.29
N VAL A 297 -27.85 -2.51 6.85
CA VAL A 297 -27.79 -3.88 7.38
C VAL A 297 -26.44 -4.53 7.06
N ALA A 298 -25.98 -4.44 5.81
CA ALA A 298 -24.70 -5.00 5.40
C ALA A 298 -23.51 -4.40 6.15
N VAL A 299 -23.49 -3.06 6.30
CA VAL A 299 -22.39 -2.34 6.99
C VAL A 299 -22.37 -2.63 8.49
N LYS A 300 -23.53 -2.63 9.17
CA LYS A 300 -23.59 -2.99 10.60
C LYS A 300 -23.04 -4.38 10.85
N HIS A 301 -23.53 -5.37 10.10
CA HIS A 301 -23.08 -6.75 10.26
C HIS A 301 -21.59 -6.91 9.91
N ALA A 302 -21.08 -6.19 8.91
CA ALA A 302 -19.64 -6.18 8.61
C ALA A 302 -18.82 -5.62 9.78
N MET A 303 -19.20 -4.45 10.33
CA MET A 303 -18.48 -3.83 11.46
C MET A 303 -18.51 -4.71 12.71
N GLU A 304 -19.67 -5.29 13.04
CA GLU A 304 -19.84 -6.22 14.16
C GLU A 304 -18.90 -7.43 14.02
N ARG A 305 -18.85 -8.05 12.83
CA ARG A 305 -17.94 -9.17 12.56
C ARG A 305 -16.46 -8.79 12.58
N ALA A 306 -16.13 -7.55 12.20
CA ALA A 306 -14.77 -7.04 12.27
C ALA A 306 -14.33 -6.68 13.70
N GLY A 307 -15.28 -6.56 14.65
CA GLY A 307 -15.00 -6.04 15.99
C GLY A 307 -14.62 -4.55 15.98
N ILE A 308 -15.10 -3.79 14.98
CA ILE A 308 -14.79 -2.38 14.80
C ILE A 308 -15.93 -1.52 15.30
N GLU A 309 -15.65 -0.64 16.26
CA GLU A 309 -16.62 0.35 16.74
C GLU A 309 -16.90 1.39 15.63
N PRO A 310 -18.16 1.85 15.45
CA PRO A 310 -18.49 2.78 14.37
C PRO A 310 -17.65 4.06 14.32
N LYS A 311 -17.24 4.59 15.48
CA LYS A 311 -16.38 5.78 15.59
C LYS A 311 -14.94 5.58 15.08
N ARG A 312 -14.51 4.34 14.85
CA ARG A 312 -13.19 4.02 14.29
C ARG A 312 -13.18 4.14 12.76
N VAL A 313 -14.35 4.10 12.11
CA VAL A 313 -14.44 4.26 10.67
C VAL A 313 -14.16 5.71 10.32
N GLU A 314 -13.16 5.95 9.49
CA GLU A 314 -12.71 7.30 9.14
C GLU A 314 -13.41 7.83 7.87
N GLU A 315 -13.89 6.93 6.99
CA GLU A 315 -14.61 7.27 5.76
C GLU A 315 -15.34 6.04 5.19
N ILE A 316 -16.46 6.27 4.48
CA ILE A 316 -17.27 5.20 3.85
C ILE A 316 -17.51 5.44 2.35
N TYR A 317 -17.26 4.41 1.53
CA TYR A 317 -17.57 4.40 0.10
C TYR A 317 -18.61 3.33 -0.25
N MET A 318 -19.74 3.73 -0.83
CA MET A 318 -20.78 2.79 -1.25
C MET A 318 -21.11 2.95 -2.73
N GLY A 319 -21.05 1.86 -3.48
CA GLY A 319 -21.55 1.78 -4.85
C GLY A 319 -23.07 1.81 -4.90
N ASN A 320 -23.67 2.62 -5.78
CA ASN A 320 -25.11 2.66 -6.05
C ASN A 320 -25.32 3.28 -7.43
N VAL A 321 -25.95 2.54 -8.35
CA VAL A 321 -26.07 2.95 -9.75
C VAL A 321 -27.31 3.80 -9.96
N VAL A 322 -28.47 3.26 -9.60
CA VAL A 322 -29.76 3.93 -9.80
C VAL A 322 -30.03 4.78 -8.57
N GLN A 323 -29.58 6.03 -8.61
CA GLN A 323 -29.65 6.96 -7.48
C GLN A 323 -30.92 7.85 -7.53
N ALA A 324 -31.68 7.79 -8.61
CA ALA A 324 -32.89 8.58 -8.79
C ALA A 324 -33.89 8.30 -7.65
N GLY A 325 -34.28 9.36 -6.93
CA GLY A 325 -35.26 9.25 -5.84
C GLY A 325 -34.75 8.64 -4.53
N VAL A 326 -33.47 8.21 -4.44
CA VAL A 326 -32.89 7.60 -3.23
C VAL A 326 -32.67 8.63 -2.10
N GLY A 327 -32.71 9.92 -2.42
CA GLY A 327 -32.43 11.02 -1.48
C GLY A 327 -30.97 11.47 -1.51
N GLN A 328 -30.65 12.51 -0.75
CA GLN A 328 -29.30 13.09 -0.77
C GLN A 328 -28.27 12.11 -0.21
N SER A 329 -27.11 12.05 -0.87
CA SER A 329 -25.92 11.31 -0.43
C SER A 329 -26.19 9.88 0.08
N PRO A 330 -26.58 8.92 -0.78
CA PRO A 330 -26.95 7.57 -0.36
C PRO A 330 -25.93 6.87 0.56
N ALA A 331 -24.62 6.95 0.26
CA ALA A 331 -23.57 6.40 1.13
C ALA A 331 -23.55 7.04 2.54
N ARG A 332 -23.89 8.32 2.64
CA ARG A 332 -23.98 9.03 3.92
C ARG A 332 -25.19 8.58 4.73
N GLN A 333 -26.32 8.31 4.07
CA GLN A 333 -27.49 7.70 4.72
C GLN A 333 -27.12 6.34 5.33
N VAL A 334 -26.31 5.55 4.61
CA VAL A 334 -25.78 4.27 5.13
C VAL A 334 -24.89 4.49 6.35
N GLY A 335 -23.90 5.39 6.26
CA GLY A 335 -22.97 5.64 7.37
C GLY A 335 -23.69 6.03 8.65
N ILE A 336 -24.53 7.06 8.59
CA ILE A 336 -25.31 7.52 9.75
C ILE A 336 -26.25 6.41 10.25
N GLY A 337 -26.97 5.75 9.35
CA GLY A 337 -27.90 4.68 9.71
C GLY A 337 -27.21 3.45 10.32
N ALA A 338 -25.93 3.22 9.98
CA ALA A 338 -25.07 2.19 10.55
C ALA A 338 -24.49 2.57 11.92
N GLY A 339 -24.71 3.81 12.39
CA GLY A 339 -24.18 4.32 13.66
C GLY A 339 -22.79 4.94 13.55
N ILE A 340 -22.27 5.13 12.33
CA ILE A 340 -21.00 5.84 12.09
C ILE A 340 -21.23 7.34 12.40
N PRO A 341 -20.32 8.01 13.13
CA PRO A 341 -20.50 9.41 13.52
C PRO A 341 -20.73 10.34 12.33
N ASP A 342 -21.51 11.40 12.55
CA ASP A 342 -21.77 12.44 11.56
C ASP A 342 -20.51 13.27 11.19
N SER A 343 -19.43 13.18 11.96
CA SER A 343 -18.13 13.71 11.55
C SER A 343 -17.43 12.89 10.45
N THR A 344 -17.92 11.70 10.10
CA THR A 344 -17.26 10.75 9.18
C THR A 344 -17.67 10.96 7.72
N ASP A 345 -16.73 11.21 6.82
CA ASP A 345 -17.07 11.49 5.43
C ASP A 345 -17.63 10.26 4.68
N ALA A 346 -18.41 10.50 3.63
CA ALA A 346 -19.08 9.46 2.87
C ALA A 346 -19.24 9.83 1.38
N THR A 347 -18.87 8.91 0.49
CA THR A 347 -19.01 9.11 -0.97
C THR A 347 -19.80 7.98 -1.63
N THR A 348 -20.76 8.35 -2.47
CA THR A 348 -21.52 7.38 -3.31
C THR A 348 -20.83 7.25 -4.66
N ILE A 349 -20.53 6.02 -5.06
CA ILE A 349 -19.76 5.71 -6.28
C ILE A 349 -20.68 5.12 -7.34
N ASN A 350 -20.57 5.62 -8.57
CA ASN A 350 -21.23 5.02 -9.73
C ASN A 350 -20.20 4.68 -10.82
N LYS A 351 -19.97 3.38 -11.01
CA LYS A 351 -19.27 2.75 -12.14
C LYS A 351 -20.14 1.60 -12.67
N VAL A 352 -21.46 1.83 -12.77
CA VAL A 352 -22.49 0.84 -13.12
C VAL A 352 -22.29 -0.45 -12.31
N CYS A 353 -22.31 -1.64 -12.92
CA CYS A 353 -22.19 -2.92 -12.21
C CYS A 353 -20.89 -3.05 -11.38
N ALA A 354 -19.82 -2.34 -11.77
CA ALA A 354 -18.54 -2.36 -11.07
C ALA A 354 -18.48 -1.43 -9.84
N SER A 355 -19.55 -0.69 -9.52
CA SER A 355 -19.58 0.32 -8.45
C SER A 355 -19.12 -0.22 -7.09
N GLY A 356 -19.67 -1.36 -6.68
CA GLY A 356 -19.31 -1.99 -5.40
C GLY A 356 -17.87 -2.48 -5.34
N MET A 357 -17.27 -2.90 -6.47
CA MET A 357 -15.85 -3.25 -6.50
C MET A 357 -14.98 -2.00 -6.52
N LYS A 358 -15.40 -0.98 -7.26
CA LYS A 358 -14.66 0.28 -7.40
C LYS A 358 -14.57 1.02 -6.06
N SER A 359 -15.59 0.96 -5.22
CA SER A 359 -15.55 1.51 -3.86
C SER A 359 -14.44 0.86 -3.02
N ILE A 360 -14.27 -0.47 -3.10
CA ILE A 360 -13.19 -1.21 -2.43
C ILE A 360 -11.82 -0.74 -2.94
N MET A 361 -11.68 -0.58 -4.26
CA MET A 361 -10.43 -0.10 -4.88
C MET A 361 -10.08 1.32 -4.40
N LEU A 362 -11.04 2.24 -4.41
CA LEU A 362 -10.83 3.63 -3.97
C LEU A 362 -10.51 3.71 -2.47
N ALA A 363 -11.20 2.93 -1.64
CA ALA A 363 -10.89 2.86 -0.21
C ALA A 363 -9.48 2.27 0.03
N SER A 364 -9.10 1.25 -0.74
CA SER A 364 -7.75 0.68 -0.71
C SER A 364 -6.69 1.71 -1.09
N GLN A 365 -6.96 2.58 -2.07
CA GLN A 365 -6.05 3.66 -2.47
C GLN A 365 -5.88 4.69 -1.34
N SER A 366 -6.97 5.12 -0.71
CA SER A 366 -6.92 6.07 0.42
C SER A 366 -6.09 5.51 1.59
N ILE A 367 -6.28 4.22 1.91
CA ILE A 367 -5.47 3.52 2.92
C ILE A 367 -4.00 3.41 2.49
N GLN A 368 -3.72 3.01 1.25
CA GLN A 368 -2.36 2.87 0.71
C GLN A 368 -1.58 4.18 0.72
N LEU A 369 -2.27 5.31 0.50
CA LEU A 369 -1.72 6.66 0.55
C LEU A 369 -1.56 7.20 1.99
N GLY A 370 -1.99 6.44 3.00
CA GLY A 370 -1.93 6.85 4.40
C GLY A 370 -2.93 7.94 4.78
N GLN A 371 -3.95 8.18 3.96
CA GLN A 371 -4.98 9.21 4.22
C GLN A 371 -6.01 8.72 5.23
N ARG A 372 -6.25 7.41 5.28
CA ARG A 372 -7.19 6.74 6.19
C ARG A 372 -6.59 5.47 6.75
N GLY A 373 -6.92 5.13 7.99
CA GLY A 373 -6.51 3.89 8.64
C GLY A 373 -7.56 2.78 8.58
N VAL A 374 -8.83 3.12 8.78
CA VAL A 374 -9.98 2.19 8.73
C VAL A 374 -11.09 2.79 7.87
N MET A 375 -11.58 2.02 6.91
CA MET A 375 -12.66 2.43 6.01
C MET A 375 -13.69 1.32 5.84
N VAL A 376 -14.92 1.72 5.53
CA VAL A 376 -15.95 0.80 5.04
C VAL A 376 -16.11 1.01 3.54
N ALA A 377 -16.13 -0.07 2.78
CA ALA A 377 -16.39 -0.03 1.35
C ALA A 377 -17.44 -1.06 0.97
N GLY A 378 -18.23 -0.81 -0.05
CA GLY A 378 -19.24 -1.78 -0.49
C GLY A 378 -20.11 -1.29 -1.62
N GLY A 379 -21.30 -1.87 -1.74
CA GLY A 379 -22.30 -1.45 -2.69
C GLY A 379 -23.71 -1.86 -2.28
N MET A 380 -24.69 -1.19 -2.86
CA MET A 380 -26.11 -1.38 -2.56
C MET A 380 -26.94 -1.05 -3.79
N GLU A 381 -28.05 -1.76 -3.95
CA GLU A 381 -29.04 -1.48 -4.98
C GLU A 381 -30.43 -1.93 -4.51
N SER A 382 -31.45 -1.18 -4.90
CA SER A 382 -32.85 -1.59 -4.78
C SER A 382 -33.50 -1.29 -6.11
N MET A 383 -33.47 -2.28 -7.00
CA MET A 383 -34.03 -2.14 -8.34
C MET A 383 -35.56 -2.10 -8.29
N SER A 384 -36.18 -2.73 -7.30
CA SER A 384 -37.63 -2.65 -7.07
C SER A 384 -38.13 -1.23 -6.75
N GLN A 385 -37.29 -0.38 -6.17
CA GLN A 385 -37.64 1.00 -5.77
C GLN A 385 -37.24 2.05 -6.80
N ALA A 386 -36.73 1.65 -7.96
CA ALA A 386 -36.33 2.58 -9.00
C ALA A 386 -37.56 3.29 -9.60
N PRO A 387 -37.56 4.64 -9.66
CA PRO A 387 -38.72 5.39 -10.13
C PRO A 387 -38.80 5.43 -11.66
N PHE A 388 -39.98 5.78 -12.16
CA PHE A 388 -40.10 6.32 -13.52
C PHE A 388 -39.77 7.83 -13.52
N LEU A 389 -39.08 8.29 -14.55
CA LEU A 389 -38.62 9.66 -14.75
C LEU A 389 -39.53 10.41 -15.73
N LEU A 390 -39.88 11.65 -15.39
CA LEU A 390 -40.54 12.59 -16.27
C LEU A 390 -39.65 13.82 -16.48
N PRO A 391 -39.57 14.38 -17.69
CA PRO A 391 -38.84 15.62 -17.94
C PRO A 391 -39.42 16.77 -17.12
N ARG A 392 -38.56 17.68 -16.66
CA ARG A 392 -38.94 18.84 -15.83
C ARG A 392 -39.91 19.79 -16.55
N HIS A 393 -39.75 19.93 -17.87
CA HIS A 393 -40.57 20.81 -18.68
C HIS A 393 -41.65 20.03 -19.42
N SER A 394 -42.88 20.52 -19.35
CA SER A 394 -43.98 20.01 -20.16
C SER A 394 -43.74 20.33 -21.65
N PRO A 395 -44.07 19.42 -22.58
CA PRO A 395 -44.08 19.77 -23.99
C PRO A 395 -45.12 20.87 -24.24
N ALA A 396 -44.84 21.79 -25.19
CA ALA A 396 -45.76 22.86 -25.55
C ALA A 396 -47.11 22.33 -26.10
N PHE A 397 -47.08 21.16 -26.74
CA PHE A 397 -48.24 20.41 -27.21
C PHE A 397 -47.81 18.95 -27.42
N GLY A 398 -48.68 17.97 -27.15
CA GLY A 398 -48.43 16.54 -27.39
C GLY A 398 -48.25 15.67 -26.14
N HIS A 399 -47.72 14.46 -26.32
CA HIS A 399 -47.58 13.45 -25.26
C HIS A 399 -46.22 13.52 -24.55
N MET A 400 -46.18 13.06 -23.30
CA MET A 400 -44.96 12.84 -22.52
C MET A 400 -44.86 11.35 -22.18
N GLN A 401 -43.66 10.78 -22.32
CA GLN A 401 -43.38 9.40 -21.96
C GLN A 401 -42.57 9.35 -20.67
N ALA A 402 -43.03 8.55 -19.71
CA ALA A 402 -42.26 8.23 -18.52
C ALA A 402 -41.14 7.24 -18.88
N GLN A 403 -39.91 7.53 -18.45
CA GLN A 403 -38.76 6.67 -18.70
C GLN A 403 -38.45 5.84 -17.45
N ASP A 404 -38.26 4.53 -17.60
CA ASP A 404 -37.83 3.68 -16.49
C ASP A 404 -36.37 3.98 -16.13
N SER A 405 -36.09 4.43 -14.91
CA SER A 405 -34.72 4.76 -14.48
C SER A 405 -33.80 3.53 -14.44
N LEU A 406 -34.31 2.31 -14.22
CA LEU A 406 -33.49 1.10 -14.32
C LEU A 406 -32.94 0.94 -15.73
N VAL A 407 -33.82 1.12 -16.72
CA VAL A 407 -33.45 0.98 -18.12
C VAL A 407 -32.44 2.07 -18.47
N VAL A 408 -32.80 3.33 -18.25
CA VAL A 408 -32.00 4.47 -18.73
C VAL A 408 -30.65 4.58 -18.01
N ASP A 409 -30.63 4.46 -16.69
CA ASP A 409 -29.41 4.70 -15.91
C ASP A 409 -28.57 3.43 -15.71
N GLY A 410 -29.19 2.25 -15.79
CA GLY A 410 -28.54 0.97 -15.47
C GLY A 410 -28.31 0.03 -16.64
N LEU A 411 -29.27 -0.10 -17.56
CA LEU A 411 -29.37 -1.26 -18.46
C LEU A 411 -29.39 -0.93 -19.96
N TYR A 412 -29.13 0.32 -20.33
CA TYR A 412 -29.20 0.79 -21.72
C TYR A 412 -27.87 1.36 -22.19
N ASP A 413 -27.41 0.92 -23.36
CA ASP A 413 -26.14 1.41 -23.92
C ASP A 413 -26.38 2.75 -24.61
N VAL A 414 -25.76 3.80 -24.07
CA VAL A 414 -25.98 5.17 -24.54
C VAL A 414 -25.46 5.37 -25.96
N TYR A 415 -24.50 4.58 -26.43
CA TYR A 415 -23.85 4.76 -27.72
C TYR A 415 -24.59 4.01 -28.84
N ASN A 416 -24.91 2.73 -28.60
CA ASN A 416 -25.54 1.85 -29.57
C ASN A 416 -27.07 1.83 -29.48
N LYS A 417 -27.66 2.48 -28.47
CA LYS A 417 -29.11 2.66 -28.31
C LYS A 417 -29.89 1.36 -28.23
N PHE A 418 -29.42 0.42 -27.43
CA PHE A 418 -30.12 -0.82 -27.12
C PHE A 418 -29.82 -1.33 -25.69
N PRO A 419 -30.60 -2.29 -25.18
CA PRO A 419 -30.34 -2.93 -23.89
C PRO A 419 -29.00 -3.69 -23.83
N MET A 420 -28.44 -3.86 -22.63
CA MET A 420 -27.18 -4.58 -22.40
C MET A 420 -27.14 -6.00 -23.00
N GLY A 421 -28.28 -6.70 -23.08
CA GLY A 421 -28.34 -8.05 -23.64
C GLY A 421 -27.98 -8.10 -25.13
N ASN A 422 -28.14 -7.02 -25.88
CA ASN A 422 -27.68 -6.96 -27.28
C ASN A 422 -26.14 -6.94 -27.38
N CYS A 423 -25.43 -6.35 -26.40
CA CYS A 423 -23.96 -6.48 -26.31
C CYS A 423 -23.54 -7.93 -26.01
N ALA A 424 -24.32 -8.63 -25.18
CA ALA A 424 -24.08 -10.03 -24.84
C ALA A 424 -24.24 -10.91 -26.09
N GLU A 425 -25.27 -10.68 -26.91
CA GLU A 425 -25.45 -11.36 -28.21
C GLU A 425 -24.29 -11.09 -29.18
N HIS A 426 -23.83 -9.83 -29.26
CA HIS A 426 -22.65 -9.48 -30.07
C HIS A 426 -21.41 -10.26 -29.65
N THR A 427 -21.18 -10.38 -28.34
CA THR A 427 -20.06 -11.17 -27.80
C THR A 427 -20.22 -12.66 -28.09
N ALA A 428 -21.43 -13.20 -27.95
CA ALA A 428 -21.73 -14.59 -28.26
C ALA A 428 -21.38 -14.93 -29.71
N ALA A 429 -21.78 -14.08 -30.65
CA ALA A 429 -21.43 -14.22 -32.06
C ALA A 429 -19.92 -14.11 -32.29
N LYS A 430 -19.27 -13.06 -31.77
CA LYS A 430 -17.83 -12.77 -31.95
C LYS A 430 -16.93 -13.89 -31.44
N HIS A 431 -17.30 -14.53 -30.33
CA HIS A 431 -16.53 -15.62 -29.73
C HIS A 431 -17.08 -17.01 -30.04
N SER A 432 -18.08 -17.12 -30.92
CA SER A 432 -18.75 -18.39 -31.26
C SER A 432 -19.19 -19.17 -30.02
N ILE A 433 -19.81 -18.48 -29.07
CA ILE A 433 -20.40 -19.07 -27.86
C ILE A 433 -21.85 -19.40 -28.18
N THR A 434 -22.13 -20.69 -28.25
CA THR A 434 -23.44 -21.24 -28.63
C THR A 434 -24.49 -21.03 -27.54
N ARG A 435 -25.76 -21.18 -27.91
CA ARG A 435 -26.89 -21.17 -26.97
C ARG A 435 -26.76 -22.29 -25.95
N GLU A 436 -26.36 -23.48 -26.39
CA GLU A 436 -26.19 -24.67 -25.56
C GLU A 436 -25.14 -24.43 -24.49
N GLN A 437 -24.00 -23.83 -24.85
CA GLN A 437 -22.94 -23.49 -23.89
C GLN A 437 -23.43 -22.50 -22.80
N GLN A 438 -24.22 -21.50 -23.19
CA GLN A 438 -24.79 -20.54 -22.25
C GLN A 438 -25.81 -21.20 -21.32
N ASP A 439 -26.67 -22.06 -21.86
CA ASP A 439 -27.67 -22.79 -21.07
C ASP A 439 -27.02 -23.83 -20.13
N ASP A 440 -25.92 -24.46 -20.54
CA ASP A 440 -25.12 -25.36 -19.70
C ASP A 440 -24.41 -24.62 -18.58
N HIS A 441 -23.91 -23.41 -18.84
CA HIS A 441 -23.37 -22.54 -17.80
C HIS A 441 -24.47 -22.10 -16.82
N CYS A 442 -25.62 -21.67 -17.32
CA CYS A 442 -26.80 -21.33 -16.52
C CYS A 442 -27.18 -22.49 -15.57
N LEU A 443 -27.38 -23.70 -16.11
CA LEU A 443 -27.73 -24.86 -15.29
C LEU A 443 -26.68 -25.13 -14.22
N SER A 444 -25.39 -25.05 -14.57
CA SER A 444 -24.30 -25.23 -13.61
C SER A 444 -24.29 -24.16 -12.51
N SER A 445 -24.60 -22.89 -12.84
CA SER A 445 -24.65 -21.79 -11.87
C SER A 445 -25.77 -22.03 -10.85
N TYR A 446 -26.97 -22.42 -11.33
CA TYR A 446 -28.11 -22.76 -10.46
C TYR A 446 -27.84 -23.99 -9.59
N THR A 447 -27.31 -25.08 -10.17
CA THR A 447 -26.96 -26.28 -9.40
C THR A 447 -25.95 -25.97 -8.30
N ARG A 448 -24.88 -25.22 -8.60
CA ARG A 448 -23.88 -24.85 -7.59
C ARG A 448 -24.44 -23.92 -6.51
N ALA A 449 -25.34 -23.01 -6.87
CA ALA A 449 -26.02 -22.15 -5.89
C ALA A 449 -26.93 -22.97 -4.96
N GLU A 450 -27.71 -23.91 -5.51
CA GLU A 450 -28.55 -24.84 -4.72
C GLU A 450 -27.70 -25.68 -3.75
N GLU A 451 -26.61 -26.26 -4.24
CA GLU A 451 -25.67 -27.06 -3.43
C GLU A 451 -25.02 -26.22 -2.33
N ALA A 452 -24.58 -25.00 -2.65
CA ALA A 452 -23.95 -24.10 -1.69
C ALA A 452 -24.93 -23.63 -0.60
N TRP A 453 -26.18 -23.35 -0.95
CA TRP A 453 -27.24 -23.05 0.02
C TRP A 453 -27.59 -24.26 0.89
N ALA A 454 -27.76 -25.44 0.28
CA ALA A 454 -28.04 -26.68 1.01
C ALA A 454 -26.91 -27.07 1.99
N ALA A 455 -25.66 -26.80 1.62
CA ALA A 455 -24.49 -27.02 2.46
C ALA A 455 -24.22 -25.89 3.48
N GLY A 456 -25.04 -24.82 3.50
CA GLY A 456 -24.90 -23.70 4.43
C GLY A 456 -23.65 -22.84 4.21
N LEU A 457 -23.07 -22.84 3.01
CA LEU A 457 -21.80 -22.16 2.71
C LEU A 457 -21.90 -20.63 2.73
N PHE A 458 -23.12 -20.08 2.68
CA PHE A 458 -23.38 -18.64 2.76
C PHE A 458 -23.66 -18.12 4.17
N ASN A 459 -23.75 -19.00 5.18
CA ASN A 459 -24.15 -18.60 6.54
C ASN A 459 -23.21 -17.54 7.15
N ASP A 460 -21.91 -17.60 6.82
CA ASP A 460 -20.91 -16.67 7.34
C ASP A 460 -20.89 -15.31 6.63
N GLU A 461 -21.53 -15.21 5.46
CA GLU A 461 -21.54 -13.98 4.66
C GLU A 461 -22.88 -13.23 4.68
N ILE A 462 -23.96 -13.88 5.11
CA ILE A 462 -25.32 -13.32 5.11
C ILE A 462 -25.61 -12.54 6.40
N ALA A 463 -26.00 -11.28 6.23
CA ALA A 463 -26.62 -10.43 7.23
C ALA A 463 -28.15 -10.55 7.13
N PRO A 464 -28.85 -11.15 8.11
CA PRO A 464 -30.31 -11.27 8.07
C PRO A 464 -31.00 -9.91 8.00
N VAL A 465 -32.02 -9.79 7.16
CA VAL A 465 -32.78 -8.55 6.96
C VAL A 465 -34.18 -8.69 7.54
N THR A 466 -34.55 -7.79 8.45
CA THR A 466 -35.90 -7.74 9.01
C THR A 466 -36.78 -6.80 8.19
N VAL A 467 -37.80 -7.35 7.54
CA VAL A 467 -38.83 -6.62 6.79
C VAL A 467 -40.06 -6.44 7.68
N LYS A 468 -40.39 -5.19 8.00
CA LYS A 468 -41.53 -4.87 8.86
C LYS A 468 -42.84 -5.04 8.10
N GLY A 469 -43.77 -5.82 8.65
CA GLY A 469 -45.08 -6.10 8.06
C GLY A 469 -46.24 -5.77 8.99
N LYS A 470 -47.41 -5.50 8.42
CA LYS A 470 -48.64 -5.25 9.20
C LYS A 470 -49.07 -6.46 10.05
N LYS A 471 -48.68 -7.66 9.64
CA LYS A 471 -48.98 -8.94 10.33
C LYS A 471 -47.81 -9.46 11.17
N GLY A 472 -46.78 -8.64 11.39
CA GLY A 472 -45.53 -9.01 12.05
C GLY A 472 -44.32 -8.87 11.13
N ASP A 473 -43.14 -8.94 11.74
CA ASP A 473 -41.85 -8.82 11.07
C ASP A 473 -41.46 -10.14 10.40
N THR A 474 -40.90 -10.07 9.20
CA THR A 474 -40.35 -11.21 8.46
C THR A 474 -38.83 -11.11 8.41
N ILE A 475 -38.12 -12.16 8.80
CA ILE A 475 -36.65 -12.22 8.71
C ILE A 475 -36.27 -12.95 7.42
N VAL A 476 -35.67 -12.22 6.50
CA VAL A 476 -35.11 -12.74 5.25
C VAL A 476 -33.65 -13.09 5.49
N LYS A 477 -33.28 -14.35 5.26
CA LYS A 477 -31.92 -14.89 5.52
C LYS A 477 -31.38 -15.76 4.37
N GLU A 478 -32.07 -15.76 3.24
CA GLU A 478 -31.78 -16.64 2.12
C GLU A 478 -32.00 -15.92 0.79
N ASP A 479 -31.12 -16.15 -0.20
CA ASP A 479 -31.30 -15.62 -1.55
C ASP A 479 -32.56 -16.20 -2.20
N GLU A 480 -33.24 -15.39 -3.02
CA GLU A 480 -34.57 -15.74 -3.53
C GLU A 480 -34.54 -16.48 -4.87
N ASP A 481 -33.68 -16.07 -5.81
CA ASP A 481 -33.79 -16.42 -7.23
C ASP A 481 -33.29 -17.82 -7.59
N TYR A 482 -32.33 -18.37 -6.83
CA TYR A 482 -31.73 -19.67 -7.16
C TYR A 482 -32.75 -20.83 -7.15
N LYS A 483 -33.91 -20.62 -6.51
CA LYS A 483 -35.04 -21.57 -6.42
C LYS A 483 -36.01 -21.50 -7.61
N LYS A 484 -35.85 -20.53 -8.51
CA LYS A 484 -36.86 -20.19 -9.53
C LYS A 484 -36.63 -20.82 -10.91
N LEU A 485 -35.50 -21.51 -11.12
CA LEU A 485 -35.22 -22.13 -12.42
C LEU A 485 -36.13 -23.34 -12.68
N LEU A 486 -36.88 -23.29 -13.78
CA LEU A 486 -37.62 -24.43 -14.29
C LEU A 486 -36.71 -25.30 -15.17
N LYS A 487 -35.94 -26.21 -14.55
CA LYS A 487 -34.90 -27.04 -15.20
C LYS A 487 -35.37 -27.82 -16.43
N GLU A 488 -36.63 -28.24 -16.47
CA GLU A 488 -37.18 -28.97 -17.62
C GLU A 488 -37.56 -28.08 -18.81
N LYS A 489 -37.76 -26.78 -18.58
CA LYS A 489 -38.32 -25.86 -19.59
C LYS A 489 -37.40 -24.73 -19.99
N PHE A 490 -36.38 -24.40 -19.20
CA PHE A 490 -35.57 -23.19 -19.45
C PHE A 490 -34.89 -23.19 -20.83
N ARG A 491 -34.48 -24.35 -21.36
CA ARG A 491 -33.90 -24.46 -22.71
C ARG A 491 -34.88 -24.12 -23.83
N SER A 492 -36.20 -24.23 -23.62
CA SER A 492 -37.21 -23.87 -24.62
C SER A 492 -37.55 -22.37 -24.65
N LEU A 493 -36.96 -21.57 -23.75
CA LEU A 493 -37.19 -20.13 -23.72
C LEU A 493 -36.67 -19.47 -25.01
N ARG A 494 -37.49 -18.53 -25.50
CA ARG A 494 -37.13 -17.69 -26.64
C ARG A 494 -36.06 -16.67 -26.23
N PRO A 495 -35.16 -16.29 -27.14
CA PRO A 495 -34.23 -15.20 -26.90
C PRO A 495 -34.95 -13.89 -26.52
N ALA A 496 -34.39 -13.14 -25.59
CA ALA A 496 -35.00 -11.93 -25.05
C ALA A 496 -34.65 -10.65 -25.83
N PHE A 497 -33.48 -10.61 -26.47
CA PHE A 497 -32.91 -9.38 -27.03
C PHE A 497 -32.84 -9.35 -28.55
N VAL A 498 -32.57 -10.49 -29.19
CA VAL A 498 -32.50 -10.65 -30.65
C VAL A 498 -33.43 -11.77 -31.07
N LYS A 499 -34.45 -11.46 -31.89
CA LYS A 499 -35.53 -12.41 -32.23
C LYS A 499 -35.05 -13.60 -33.05
N GLU A 500 -34.17 -13.36 -34.02
CA GLU A 500 -33.67 -14.38 -34.94
C GLU A 500 -32.24 -14.75 -34.57
N ASN A 501 -31.96 -16.05 -34.38
CA ASN A 501 -30.64 -16.57 -34.00
C ASN A 501 -30.05 -15.99 -32.71
N GLY A 502 -30.87 -15.37 -31.86
CA GLY A 502 -30.46 -14.94 -30.53
C GLY A 502 -30.15 -16.13 -29.62
N THR A 503 -29.24 -15.91 -28.69
CA THR A 503 -28.74 -16.92 -27.75
C THR A 503 -29.01 -16.55 -26.29
N VAL A 504 -29.25 -15.28 -26.01
CA VAL A 504 -29.46 -14.76 -24.65
C VAL A 504 -30.95 -14.83 -24.31
N THR A 505 -31.28 -15.54 -23.23
CA THR A 505 -32.63 -15.78 -22.73
C THR A 505 -32.81 -15.21 -21.33
N PRO A 506 -34.06 -15.08 -20.84
CA PRO A 506 -34.29 -14.68 -19.45
C PRO A 506 -33.66 -15.64 -18.43
N ALA A 507 -33.49 -16.94 -18.76
CA ALA A 507 -32.88 -17.90 -17.84
C ALA A 507 -31.35 -17.79 -17.80
N ASN A 508 -30.70 -17.61 -18.95
CA ASN A 508 -29.23 -17.53 -19.00
C ASN A 508 -28.68 -16.09 -18.83
N SER A 509 -29.55 -15.15 -18.47
CA SER A 509 -29.23 -13.79 -18.05
C SER A 509 -29.39 -13.65 -16.55
N SER A 510 -28.66 -12.74 -15.89
CA SER A 510 -29.00 -12.39 -14.52
C SER A 510 -30.33 -11.67 -14.43
N THR A 511 -31.01 -11.84 -13.30
CA THR A 511 -32.27 -11.18 -12.97
C THR A 511 -32.06 -9.75 -12.44
N LEU A 512 -33.17 -9.02 -12.24
CA LEU A 512 -33.18 -7.71 -11.59
C LEU A 512 -33.42 -7.92 -10.10
N ASN A 513 -32.63 -7.29 -9.24
CA ASN A 513 -32.56 -7.67 -7.83
C ASN A 513 -32.27 -6.52 -6.88
N ASP A 514 -32.61 -6.76 -5.61
CA ASP A 514 -32.33 -5.88 -4.48
C ASP A 514 -31.29 -6.53 -3.57
N GLY A 515 -30.33 -5.75 -3.09
CA GLY A 515 -29.34 -6.24 -2.12
C GLY A 515 -28.18 -5.28 -1.86
N ALA A 516 -27.45 -5.53 -0.79
CA ALA A 516 -26.27 -4.75 -0.42
C ALA A 516 -25.14 -5.65 0.10
N SER A 517 -23.91 -5.17 -0.01
CA SER A 517 -22.70 -5.84 0.47
C SER A 517 -21.67 -4.81 0.94
N ALA A 518 -20.87 -5.20 1.92
CA ALA A 518 -19.87 -4.35 2.55
C ALA A 518 -18.65 -5.16 3.02
N VAL A 519 -17.50 -4.50 2.99
CA VAL A 519 -16.24 -4.95 3.58
C VAL A 519 -15.70 -3.87 4.51
N VAL A 520 -15.06 -4.30 5.60
CA VAL A 520 -14.30 -3.40 6.48
C VAL A 520 -12.83 -3.54 6.12
N LEU A 521 -12.19 -2.42 5.76
CA LEU A 521 -10.80 -2.36 5.35
C LEU A 521 -9.95 -1.67 6.40
N ALA A 522 -8.73 -2.15 6.61
CA ALA A 522 -7.76 -1.52 7.49
C ALA A 522 -6.34 -1.54 6.91
N SER A 523 -5.56 -0.50 7.24
CA SER A 523 -4.11 -0.50 7.00
C SER A 523 -3.42 -1.58 7.82
N GLY A 524 -2.31 -2.12 7.31
CA GLY A 524 -1.45 -3.04 8.07
C GLY A 524 -0.99 -2.47 9.41
N ALA A 525 -0.74 -1.16 9.47
CA ALA A 525 -0.36 -0.50 10.71
C ALA A 525 -1.48 -0.54 11.75
N VAL A 526 -2.73 -0.28 11.36
CA VAL A 526 -3.89 -0.40 12.27
C VAL A 526 -4.11 -1.84 12.70
N VAL A 527 -3.96 -2.80 11.79
CA VAL A 527 -4.07 -4.23 12.12
C VAL A 527 -3.08 -4.62 13.22
N GLU A 528 -1.82 -4.20 13.10
CA GLU A 528 -0.79 -4.45 14.10
C GLU A 528 -1.04 -3.70 15.40
N ASP A 529 -1.31 -2.40 15.34
CA ASP A 529 -1.44 -1.50 16.50
C ASP A 529 -2.66 -1.86 17.37
N GLU A 530 -3.77 -2.27 16.75
CA GLU A 530 -5.01 -2.65 17.43
C GLU A 530 -5.18 -4.16 17.60
N ASN A 531 -4.17 -4.96 17.22
CA ASN A 531 -4.18 -6.43 17.29
C ASN A 531 -5.44 -7.05 16.62
N LEU A 532 -5.82 -6.51 15.47
CA LEU A 532 -6.99 -6.95 14.71
C LEU A 532 -6.67 -8.24 13.95
N LYS A 533 -7.70 -9.02 13.65
CA LYS A 533 -7.59 -10.30 12.94
C LYS A 533 -8.11 -10.15 11.51
N PRO A 534 -7.26 -9.81 10.53
CA PRO A 534 -7.71 -9.69 9.15
C PRO A 534 -8.05 -11.07 8.57
N VAL A 535 -9.07 -11.12 7.71
CA VAL A 535 -9.50 -12.36 7.04
C VAL A 535 -8.92 -12.52 5.65
N ALA A 536 -8.48 -11.43 5.02
CA ALA A 536 -7.82 -11.44 3.70
C ALA A 536 -6.95 -10.19 3.51
N LYS A 537 -6.04 -10.25 2.54
CA LYS A 537 -5.22 -9.13 2.07
C LYS A 537 -5.58 -8.79 0.63
N ILE A 538 -5.68 -7.50 0.30
CA ILE A 538 -5.81 -7.03 -1.09
C ILE A 538 -4.40 -6.92 -1.69
N LEU A 539 -4.10 -7.75 -2.69
CA LEU A 539 -2.78 -7.82 -3.31
C LEU A 539 -2.64 -6.83 -4.47
N GLY A 540 -3.69 -6.68 -5.27
CA GLY A 540 -3.69 -5.81 -6.44
C GLY A 540 -5.07 -5.67 -7.04
N TYR A 541 -5.25 -4.64 -7.86
CA TYR A 541 -6.51 -4.36 -8.52
C TYR A 541 -6.26 -3.53 -9.79
N ALA A 542 -7.19 -3.59 -10.73
CA ALA A 542 -7.12 -2.80 -11.96
C ALA A 542 -8.51 -2.54 -12.54
N ASP A 543 -8.59 -1.48 -13.34
CA ASP A 543 -9.68 -1.22 -14.26
C ASP A 543 -9.19 -1.38 -15.70
N ALA A 544 -10.07 -1.79 -16.60
CA ALA A 544 -9.81 -1.79 -18.03
C ALA A 544 -11.08 -1.36 -18.79
N ALA A 545 -10.89 -0.90 -20.02
CA ALA A 545 -11.98 -0.51 -20.91
C ALA A 545 -11.72 -0.98 -22.34
N CYS A 546 -12.81 -1.14 -23.09
CA CYS A 546 -12.90 -1.53 -24.49
C CYS A 546 -14.11 -0.82 -25.12
N ALA A 547 -14.50 -1.19 -26.34
CA ALA A 547 -15.70 -0.63 -26.96
C ALA A 547 -16.96 -0.92 -26.10
N PRO A 548 -17.93 0.01 -26.01
CA PRO A 548 -19.15 -0.19 -25.21
C PRO A 548 -19.89 -1.50 -25.47
N ILE A 549 -19.99 -1.90 -26.74
CA ILE A 549 -20.64 -3.16 -27.17
C ILE A 549 -19.87 -4.41 -26.74
N ASP A 550 -18.57 -4.28 -26.47
CA ASP A 550 -17.67 -5.38 -26.09
C ASP A 550 -17.52 -5.53 -24.56
N PHE A 551 -18.32 -4.80 -23.76
CA PHE A 551 -18.26 -4.87 -22.29
C PHE A 551 -18.24 -6.29 -21.71
N PRO A 552 -18.93 -7.31 -22.28
CA PRO A 552 -18.90 -8.67 -21.73
C PRO A 552 -17.48 -9.27 -21.67
N THR A 553 -16.58 -8.81 -22.53
CA THR A 553 -15.18 -9.27 -22.58
C THR A 553 -14.21 -8.36 -21.80
N ALA A 554 -14.64 -7.17 -21.37
CA ALA A 554 -13.80 -6.24 -20.63
C ALA A 554 -13.09 -6.84 -19.39
N PRO A 555 -13.69 -7.77 -18.62
CA PRO A 555 -12.99 -8.44 -17.51
C PRO A 555 -11.71 -9.16 -17.93
N THR A 556 -11.65 -9.68 -19.16
CA THR A 556 -10.47 -10.37 -19.71
C THR A 556 -9.28 -9.43 -19.91
N LEU A 557 -9.53 -8.11 -19.97
CA LEU A 557 -8.49 -7.07 -20.02
C LEU A 557 -8.08 -6.59 -18.63
N ALA A 558 -9.03 -6.52 -17.68
CA ALA A 558 -8.78 -6.04 -16.33
C ALA A 558 -8.01 -7.07 -15.48
N VAL A 559 -8.29 -8.36 -15.65
CA VAL A 559 -7.68 -9.44 -14.85
C VAL A 559 -6.15 -9.50 -15.00
N PRO A 560 -5.56 -9.51 -16.22
CA PRO A 560 -4.10 -9.51 -16.37
C PRO A 560 -3.42 -8.30 -15.72
N LEU A 561 -4.07 -7.13 -15.77
CA LEU A 561 -3.57 -5.91 -15.13
C LEU A 561 -3.61 -6.02 -13.60
N ALA A 562 -4.68 -6.59 -13.04
CA ALA A 562 -4.82 -6.79 -11.61
C ALA A 562 -3.80 -7.82 -11.09
N LEU A 563 -3.59 -8.93 -11.81
CA LEU A 563 -2.56 -9.93 -11.52
C LEU A 563 -1.15 -9.32 -11.55
N LYS A 564 -0.85 -8.51 -12.58
CA LYS A 564 0.42 -7.77 -12.69
C LYS A 564 0.60 -6.80 -11.51
N ALA A 565 -0.45 -6.08 -11.12
CA ALA A 565 -0.42 -5.17 -9.97
C ALA A 565 -0.21 -5.92 -8.65
N ALA A 566 -0.74 -7.14 -8.54
CA ALA A 566 -0.56 -8.03 -7.39
C ALA A 566 0.80 -8.73 -7.37
N GLY A 567 1.51 -8.80 -8.50
CA GLY A 567 2.75 -9.59 -8.64
C GLY A 567 2.51 -11.10 -8.57
N VAL A 568 1.34 -11.57 -9.04
CA VAL A 568 0.88 -12.96 -8.94
C VAL A 568 0.67 -13.54 -10.34
N CYS A 569 0.97 -14.82 -10.55
CA CYS A 569 0.72 -15.49 -11.83
C CYS A 569 -0.71 -16.09 -11.86
N GLN A 570 -1.27 -16.24 -13.06
CA GLN A 570 -2.61 -16.83 -13.23
C GLN A 570 -2.71 -18.25 -12.62
N ASP A 571 -1.64 -19.04 -12.71
CA ASP A 571 -1.58 -20.42 -12.21
C ASP A 571 -1.63 -20.50 -10.68
N ASP A 572 -1.31 -19.42 -9.98
CA ASP A 572 -1.37 -19.33 -8.51
C ASP A 572 -2.81 -19.12 -7.98
N ILE A 573 -3.78 -18.89 -8.87
CA ILE A 573 -5.14 -18.56 -8.50
C ILE A 573 -5.95 -19.84 -8.25
N ALA A 574 -6.49 -19.93 -7.03
CA ALA A 574 -7.30 -21.05 -6.59
C ALA A 574 -8.75 -20.94 -7.06
N LEU A 575 -9.33 -19.73 -6.98
CA LEU A 575 -10.73 -19.47 -7.30
C LEU A 575 -10.90 -18.16 -8.08
N TRP A 576 -11.88 -18.16 -8.98
CA TRP A 576 -12.24 -17.04 -9.82
C TRP A 576 -13.73 -16.71 -9.62
N GLU A 577 -14.03 -15.47 -9.30
CA GLU A 577 -15.40 -14.95 -9.28
C GLU A 577 -15.59 -13.97 -10.44
N PHE A 578 -16.19 -14.43 -11.53
CA PHE A 578 -16.61 -13.57 -12.64
C PHE A 578 -18.10 -13.29 -12.51
N ASN A 579 -18.47 -12.01 -12.42
CA ASN A 579 -19.88 -11.66 -12.33
C ASN A 579 -20.66 -12.09 -13.58
N GLU A 580 -21.66 -12.94 -13.39
CA GLU A 580 -22.50 -13.51 -14.46
C GLU A 580 -23.63 -12.55 -14.84
N ALA A 581 -23.33 -11.35 -15.34
CA ALA A 581 -24.39 -10.45 -15.85
C ALA A 581 -25.20 -11.16 -16.95
N PHE A 582 -24.51 -11.97 -17.75
CA PHE A 582 -25.07 -12.95 -18.68
C PHE A 582 -24.15 -14.17 -18.66
N SER A 583 -24.68 -15.36 -18.93
CA SER A 583 -23.87 -16.60 -19.00
C SER A 583 -22.71 -16.48 -20.00
N VAL A 584 -22.94 -15.75 -21.11
CA VAL A 584 -21.89 -15.48 -22.11
C VAL A 584 -20.67 -14.74 -21.53
N VAL A 585 -20.82 -13.93 -20.48
CA VAL A 585 -19.70 -13.19 -19.85
C VAL A 585 -18.71 -14.18 -19.23
N ALA A 586 -19.22 -15.13 -18.44
CA ALA A 586 -18.39 -16.15 -17.81
C ALA A 586 -17.81 -17.11 -18.86
N CYS A 587 -18.61 -17.57 -19.82
CA CYS A 587 -18.12 -18.42 -20.91
C CYS A 587 -17.03 -17.74 -21.75
N ALA A 588 -17.15 -16.43 -22.01
CA ALA A 588 -16.15 -15.66 -22.72
C ALA A 588 -14.87 -15.52 -21.88
N ALA A 589 -14.98 -15.27 -20.58
CA ALA A 589 -13.83 -15.23 -19.67
C ALA A 589 -13.08 -16.57 -19.61
N GLU A 590 -13.81 -17.68 -19.43
CA GLU A 590 -13.27 -19.04 -19.46
C GLU A 590 -12.48 -19.30 -20.76
N LYS A 591 -13.06 -18.94 -21.91
CA LYS A 591 -12.45 -19.16 -23.23
C LYS A 591 -11.24 -18.27 -23.49
N VAL A 592 -11.33 -16.97 -23.20
CA VAL A 592 -10.29 -15.98 -23.54
C VAL A 592 -9.09 -16.09 -22.61
N LEU A 593 -9.32 -16.31 -21.31
CA LEU A 593 -8.26 -16.44 -20.32
C LEU A 593 -7.81 -17.89 -20.11
N ASN A 594 -8.42 -18.85 -20.81
CA ASN A 594 -8.15 -20.29 -20.69
C ASN A 594 -8.27 -20.77 -19.23
N LEU A 595 -9.41 -20.48 -18.60
CA LEU A 595 -9.65 -20.79 -17.19
C LEU A 595 -10.31 -22.17 -17.02
N PRO A 596 -9.92 -22.92 -15.98
CA PRO A 596 -10.61 -24.13 -15.58
C PRO A 596 -11.98 -23.81 -14.99
N ARG A 597 -13.05 -24.32 -15.62
CA ARG A 597 -14.45 -24.06 -15.26
C ARG A 597 -14.82 -24.53 -13.84
N GLU A 598 -14.12 -25.51 -13.30
CA GLU A 598 -14.28 -25.99 -11.92
C GLU A 598 -13.76 -25.00 -10.87
N LYS A 599 -12.97 -23.99 -11.26
CA LYS A 599 -12.49 -22.93 -10.35
C LYS A 599 -13.25 -21.61 -10.49
N VAL A 600 -14.13 -21.48 -11.49
CA VAL A 600 -14.90 -20.26 -11.76
C VAL A 600 -16.28 -20.37 -11.12
N ASN A 601 -16.69 -19.40 -10.29
CA ASN A 601 -18.01 -19.29 -9.66
C ASN A 601 -18.46 -20.61 -8.99
N VAL A 602 -17.65 -21.11 -8.07
CA VAL A 602 -17.82 -22.44 -7.48
C VAL A 602 -19.05 -22.58 -6.57
N ARG A 603 -19.62 -21.45 -6.14
CA ARG A 603 -20.87 -21.38 -5.34
C ARG A 603 -22.07 -20.87 -6.16
N GLY A 604 -21.97 -20.89 -7.50
CA GLY A 604 -22.90 -20.22 -8.39
C GLY A 604 -22.65 -18.71 -8.46
N GLY A 605 -23.29 -18.05 -9.41
CA GLY A 605 -23.10 -16.63 -9.66
C GLY A 605 -24.41 -15.89 -9.92
N ALA A 606 -24.30 -14.70 -10.53
CA ALA A 606 -25.41 -13.76 -10.67
C ALA A 606 -26.56 -14.24 -11.57
N VAL A 607 -26.33 -15.24 -12.44
CA VAL A 607 -27.42 -15.88 -13.21
C VAL A 607 -28.37 -16.61 -12.26
N ALA A 608 -27.85 -17.27 -11.22
CA ALA A 608 -28.66 -17.99 -10.25
C ALA A 608 -29.04 -17.15 -9.02
N LEU A 609 -28.09 -16.40 -8.48
CA LEU A 609 -28.23 -15.65 -7.22
C LEU A 609 -28.88 -14.28 -7.41
N GLY A 610 -28.83 -13.71 -8.62
CA GLY A 610 -29.30 -12.37 -8.95
C GLY A 610 -28.21 -11.29 -9.01
N HIS A 611 -28.55 -10.14 -9.58
CA HIS A 611 -27.63 -9.05 -9.91
C HIS A 611 -28.10 -7.66 -9.45
N PRO A 612 -28.04 -7.35 -8.13
CA PRO A 612 -28.20 -5.96 -7.66
C PRO A 612 -27.00 -5.14 -8.13
N ILE A 613 -27.16 -4.36 -9.21
CA ILE A 613 -26.04 -3.88 -10.04
C ILE A 613 -24.99 -3.07 -9.24
N GLY A 614 -25.39 -2.15 -8.36
CA GLY A 614 -24.46 -1.38 -7.53
C GLY A 614 -23.74 -2.18 -6.45
N SER A 615 -24.30 -3.32 -6.02
CA SER A 615 -23.75 -4.20 -4.98
C SER A 615 -22.88 -5.33 -5.52
N SER A 616 -23.17 -5.82 -6.73
CA SER A 616 -22.65 -7.11 -7.21
C SER A 616 -21.14 -7.20 -7.27
N GLY A 617 -20.45 -6.10 -7.59
CA GLY A 617 -18.98 -6.05 -7.56
C GLY A 617 -18.37 -6.27 -6.18
N CYS A 618 -19.03 -5.81 -5.11
CA CYS A 618 -18.62 -6.11 -3.74
C CYS A 618 -19.09 -7.50 -3.32
N ARG A 619 -20.29 -7.94 -3.73
CA ARG A 619 -20.83 -9.28 -3.45
C ARG A 619 -19.87 -10.39 -3.89
N ILE A 620 -19.32 -10.33 -5.10
CA ILE A 620 -18.36 -11.34 -5.56
C ILE A 620 -17.07 -11.34 -4.75
N VAL A 621 -16.61 -10.18 -4.26
CA VAL A 621 -15.46 -10.11 -3.35
C VAL A 621 -15.80 -10.74 -1.99
N VAL A 622 -17.01 -10.49 -1.47
CA VAL A 622 -17.50 -11.12 -0.24
C VAL A 622 -17.51 -12.64 -0.38
N THR A 623 -18.17 -13.17 -1.41
CA THR A 623 -18.23 -14.62 -1.64
C THR A 623 -16.83 -15.22 -1.83
N LEU A 624 -15.91 -14.53 -2.53
CA LEU A 624 -14.53 -14.98 -2.71
C LEU A 624 -13.77 -15.07 -1.38
N VAL A 625 -13.91 -14.07 -0.49
CA VAL A 625 -13.28 -14.07 0.85
C VAL A 625 -13.74 -15.27 1.67
N HIS A 626 -14.99 -15.70 1.53
CA HIS A 626 -15.56 -16.83 2.27
C HIS A 626 -15.38 -18.19 1.59
N ALA A 627 -15.07 -18.21 0.28
CA ALA A 627 -14.82 -19.42 -0.48
C ALA A 627 -13.35 -19.88 -0.43
N LEU A 628 -12.41 -18.95 -0.39
CA LEU A 628 -10.98 -19.27 -0.31
C LEU A 628 -10.59 -19.90 1.03
N LYS A 629 -9.69 -20.87 0.97
CA LYS A 629 -8.99 -21.41 2.15
C LYS A 629 -7.77 -20.57 2.47
N LYS A 630 -7.31 -20.63 3.73
CA LYS A 630 -6.13 -19.90 4.19
C LYS A 630 -4.91 -20.15 3.30
N GLY A 631 -4.26 -19.06 2.86
CA GLY A 631 -3.12 -19.06 1.94
C GLY A 631 -3.49 -19.12 0.45
N GLU A 632 -4.75 -19.38 0.10
CA GLU A 632 -5.20 -19.36 -1.30
C GLU A 632 -5.39 -17.93 -1.80
N LYS A 633 -5.11 -17.74 -3.10
CA LYS A 633 -5.33 -16.49 -3.82
C LYS A 633 -6.55 -16.62 -4.72
N GLY A 634 -7.31 -15.55 -4.81
CA GLY A 634 -8.51 -15.48 -5.66
C GLY A 634 -8.58 -14.19 -6.45
N VAL A 635 -9.31 -14.23 -7.55
CA VAL A 635 -9.59 -13.08 -8.40
C VAL A 635 -11.09 -12.88 -8.49
N ALA A 636 -11.55 -11.66 -8.23
CA ALA A 636 -12.91 -11.23 -8.54
C ALA A 636 -12.88 -10.24 -9.69
N ALA A 637 -13.74 -10.40 -10.69
CA ALA A 637 -13.83 -9.52 -11.85
C ALA A 637 -15.28 -9.27 -12.28
N ILE A 638 -15.57 -8.03 -12.67
CA ILE A 638 -16.91 -7.60 -13.05
C ILE A 638 -16.85 -6.62 -14.22
N CYS A 639 -17.68 -6.86 -15.22
CA CYS A 639 -17.90 -5.93 -16.32
C CYS A 639 -18.87 -4.82 -15.91
N ASN A 640 -18.90 -3.72 -16.65
CA ASN A 640 -19.86 -2.64 -16.46
C ASN A 640 -20.30 -2.03 -17.79
N GLY A 641 -21.55 -1.58 -17.87
CA GLY A 641 -22.09 -0.88 -19.04
C GLY A 641 -21.21 0.31 -19.44
N GLY A 642 -21.16 0.60 -20.74
CA GLY A 642 -20.23 1.57 -21.32
C GLY A 642 -18.86 1.01 -21.71
N GLY A 643 -18.64 -0.31 -21.57
CA GLY A 643 -17.46 -0.98 -22.14
C GLY A 643 -16.28 -1.16 -21.20
N ALA A 644 -16.48 -1.22 -19.88
CA ALA A 644 -15.37 -1.31 -18.93
C ALA A 644 -15.53 -2.46 -17.93
N ALA A 645 -14.48 -2.70 -17.13
CA ALA A 645 -14.45 -3.69 -16.07
C ALA A 645 -13.57 -3.24 -14.91
N SER A 646 -13.73 -3.93 -13.78
CA SER A 646 -12.85 -3.87 -12.62
C SER A 646 -12.47 -5.28 -12.19
N ALA A 647 -11.25 -5.45 -11.66
CA ALA A 647 -10.78 -6.71 -11.08
C ALA A 647 -9.96 -6.47 -9.80
N ILE A 648 -10.11 -7.35 -8.81
CA ILE A 648 -9.36 -7.36 -7.55
C ILE A 648 -8.76 -8.75 -7.31
N VAL A 649 -7.50 -8.79 -6.88
CA VAL A 649 -6.79 -9.98 -6.42
C VAL A 649 -6.69 -9.94 -4.89
N ILE A 650 -7.12 -11.00 -4.23
CA ILE A 650 -7.02 -11.15 -2.77
C ILE A 650 -6.30 -12.45 -2.38
N GLU A 651 -5.75 -12.45 -1.18
CA GLU A 651 -5.19 -13.64 -0.52
C GLU A 651 -5.88 -13.85 0.83
N LYS A 652 -6.32 -15.07 1.11
CA LYS A 652 -6.94 -15.44 2.38
C LYS A 652 -5.88 -15.64 3.47
N LEU A 653 -6.10 -15.12 4.67
CA LEU A 653 -5.14 -15.14 5.78
C LEU A 653 -5.40 -16.19 6.86
#